data_AF-G1N9J2-F1
#
_entry.id   AF-G1N9J2-F1
#
_cell.length_a   1.000
_cell.length_b   1.000
_cell.length_c   1.000
_cell.angle_alpha   90.00
_cell.angle_beta   90.00
_cell.angle_gamma   90.00
#
_symmetry.space_group_name_H-M   'P 1'
#
loop_
_entity.id
_entity.type
_entity.pdbx_description
1 polymer ?
#
loop_
_entity_poly.entity_id
_entity_poly.type
_entity_poly.pdbx_seq_one_letter_code
_entity_poly.pdbx_strand_id
1 'polypeptide(L)'
;VTVLQWICAAVAIRSHLIPWDLSRSPTKCSLFVSEYFSQSAQRLSFYSWYGNAKVFHFHVPEDTVLLRWLLQASRGKEPECTSMEVTVHFRYGAPPVINPLGTHFPANATVRPSYNISITLSSTVQNTTFVNITTPAAGDWFIAAHLPEAAGRIEVKGFSTPCTYMFQADMFVLRLTDMPVLEPGVAMPQTIVSPAKPLHVKVFVPKYTARMWFELRSCMTSERKACAVRVVLGSITLPQSFQRIITCTGNVNCSVSLDSLPWEKWLQIMVESLGTANASVSLEMLASFTDCRPGSTSSFLNFSSLNQSQAGSGPGSPTPSTGMALRNTSDQRSFCLQSQPVVREDLDVVSVRYRLLNGPSVAVYSISPTLLLLNLNSGMDSGGSLVMNLLLNKTSLSQANATVVACVSAASPVLSLNTTQNCSTAFFQGYPLSLSTSSAEAMLIVLYPQTDDWFLSLQLMCPKGQSECNTAEAKVTVIAYLTPCFNDCGPYGQCSLLRRHGYLYAGCSCKAGWSGWSCTDDTKAQSVGAQNLATLLLTLSNLMFLPAIAVAVYRYYLVEASVYTYTMFFSTFYHACDQPGIAVMCIMDYDTLQYCDFLGSVVSIWVTILCMSRVKKILKYVLFVLGSLLIAMSLQLDRRGVWNMMGPCLFALIIMISAWVYHGVKRRHCYPSSWKRWVFYLLPGITLAFIAISVYAFMETNENYYYTHSIWHVLVAGSVAFLLPPRDKHKKPWAWSQKLTCRYQICQNDREELYAVT
;
A
#
# COMPACT_ATOMS: atom_id res chain seq x y z
N VAL A 1 18.57 -14.56 -40.45
CA VAL A 1 18.70 -13.69 -41.64
C VAL A 1 17.28 -13.28 -42.03
N THR A 2 17.06 -11.99 -42.30
CA THR A 2 15.78 -11.30 -42.59
C THR A 2 14.72 -11.17 -41.48
N VAL A 3 15.03 -10.45 -40.37
CA VAL A 3 14.09 -9.52 -39.67
C VAL A 3 14.87 -8.41 -38.91
N LEU A 4 16.04 -8.00 -39.41
CA LEU A 4 16.90 -7.01 -38.71
C LEU A 4 17.23 -5.77 -39.57
N GLN A 5 16.34 -5.40 -40.49
CA GLN A 5 16.63 -4.36 -41.49
C GLN A 5 15.55 -3.27 -41.63
N TRP A 6 14.71 -3.09 -40.59
CA TRP A 6 13.65 -2.07 -40.59
C TRP A 6 13.69 -1.10 -39.39
N ILE A 7 14.76 -1.11 -38.56
CA ILE A 7 14.88 -0.22 -37.39
C ILE A 7 15.96 0.88 -37.57
N CYS A 8 16.76 0.87 -38.64
CA CYS A 8 17.79 1.90 -38.89
C CYS A 8 17.41 3.01 -39.89
N ALA A 9 16.12 3.20 -40.19
CA ALA A 9 15.67 4.18 -41.20
C ALA A 9 14.89 5.40 -40.65
N ALA A 10 15.08 5.77 -39.39
CA ALA A 10 14.44 6.96 -38.80
C ALA A 10 15.37 7.89 -37.98
N VAL A 11 16.69 7.79 -38.15
CA VAL A 11 17.67 8.61 -37.38
C VAL A 11 18.61 9.44 -38.29
N ALA A 12 18.34 9.54 -39.59
CA ALA A 12 19.19 10.31 -40.51
C ALA A 12 18.41 11.40 -41.26
N ILE A 13 17.94 12.42 -40.54
CA ILE A 13 17.68 13.72 -41.18
C ILE A 13 18.97 14.52 -41.07
N ARG A 14 19.71 14.50 -42.18
CA ARG A 14 20.90 15.29 -42.48
C ARG A 14 20.65 16.77 -42.18
N SER A 15 21.48 17.28 -41.29
CA SER A 15 21.90 18.67 -41.23
C SER A 15 22.39 19.16 -42.60
N HIS A 16 21.61 20.02 -43.25
CA HIS A 16 22.12 20.94 -44.27
C HIS A 16 22.29 22.31 -43.61
N LEU A 17 23.53 22.66 -43.26
CA LEU A 17 23.93 24.01 -42.89
C LEU A 17 25.03 24.46 -43.86
N ILE A 18 24.72 25.57 -44.53
CA ILE A 18 25.59 26.40 -45.37
C ILE A 18 26.69 26.99 -44.47
N PRO A 19 27.97 27.09 -44.90
CA PRO A 19 29.01 27.70 -44.09
C PRO A 19 28.85 29.23 -44.16
N TRP A 20 28.54 29.84 -43.03
CA TRP A 20 28.79 31.27 -42.81
C TRP A 20 29.86 31.40 -41.74
N ASP A 21 31.05 31.83 -42.18
CA ASP A 21 32.08 32.37 -41.32
C ASP A 21 31.48 33.50 -40.47
N LEU A 22 31.55 33.36 -39.14
CA LEU A 22 31.43 34.51 -38.24
C LEU A 22 32.38 34.36 -37.06
N SER A 23 33.57 34.93 -37.22
CA SER A 23 34.47 35.30 -36.14
C SER A 23 33.87 36.46 -35.31
N ARG A 24 33.34 36.21 -34.10
CA ARG A 24 33.47 37.07 -32.89
C ARG A 24 32.54 36.65 -31.71
N SER A 25 33.17 36.56 -30.53
CA SER A 25 32.66 36.53 -29.13
C SER A 25 32.06 35.20 -28.58
N PRO A 26 32.46 34.76 -27.36
CA PRO A 26 31.97 33.53 -26.76
C PRO A 26 30.77 33.83 -25.84
N THR A 27 29.56 33.98 -26.40
CA THR A 27 28.35 33.82 -25.58
C THR A 27 28.12 32.34 -25.37
N LYS A 28 28.45 31.80 -24.19
CA LYS A 28 28.09 30.43 -23.79
C LYS A 28 26.59 30.24 -23.99
N CYS A 29 26.20 29.49 -25.01
CA CYS A 29 24.80 29.15 -25.27
C CYS A 29 24.40 28.09 -24.24
N SER A 30 23.51 28.43 -23.31
CA SER A 30 23.00 27.49 -22.31
C SER A 30 22.34 26.28 -22.97
N LEU A 31 22.93 25.10 -22.81
CA LEU A 31 22.46 23.86 -23.43
C LEU A 31 21.33 23.23 -22.60
N PHE A 32 20.21 22.94 -23.25
CA PHE A 32 19.09 22.24 -22.65
C PHE A 32 19.07 20.78 -23.12
N VAL A 33 18.87 19.85 -22.20
CA VAL A 33 18.75 18.42 -22.49
C VAL A 33 17.37 17.93 -22.06
N SER A 34 16.68 17.21 -22.93
CA SER A 34 15.39 16.59 -22.64
C SER A 34 15.54 15.10 -22.41
N GLU A 35 14.94 14.60 -21.33
CA GLU A 35 14.89 13.18 -20.98
C GLU A 35 13.44 12.72 -20.86
N TYR A 36 13.17 11.46 -21.19
CA TYR A 36 11.83 10.86 -21.14
C TYR A 36 11.89 9.53 -20.39
N PHE A 37 11.03 9.40 -19.39
CA PHE A 37 10.91 8.20 -18.56
C PHE A 37 9.47 7.71 -18.61
N SER A 38 9.27 6.42 -18.84
CA SER A 38 7.95 5.80 -18.95
C SER A 38 7.85 4.57 -18.06
N GLN A 39 6.69 4.38 -17.43
CA GLN A 39 6.35 3.13 -16.75
C GLN A 39 5.20 2.44 -17.47
N SER A 40 5.25 1.12 -17.56
CA SER A 40 4.26 0.32 -18.29
C SER A 40 2.84 0.54 -17.76
N ALA A 41 1.86 0.55 -18.67
CA ALA A 41 0.44 0.63 -18.32
C ALA A 41 0.02 -0.47 -17.33
N GLN A 42 -0.68 -0.08 -16.27
CA GLN A 42 -1.16 -0.99 -15.23
C GLN A 42 -2.69 -1.05 -15.20
N ARG A 43 -3.23 -2.25 -14.96
CA ARG A 43 -4.66 -2.46 -14.75
C ARG A 43 -5.09 -1.88 -13.40
N LEU A 44 -6.06 -0.98 -13.42
CA LEU A 44 -6.67 -0.41 -12.22
C LEU A 44 -7.71 -1.37 -11.63
N SER A 45 -7.92 -1.23 -10.32
CA SER A 45 -8.97 -1.91 -9.56
C SER A 45 -9.78 -0.89 -8.76
N PHE A 46 -11.05 -1.19 -8.52
CA PHE A 46 -11.89 -0.42 -7.59
C PHE A 46 -11.21 -0.32 -6.23
N TYR A 47 -11.31 0.87 -5.62
CA TYR A 47 -10.62 1.15 -4.36
C TYR A 47 -11.40 0.56 -3.19
N SER A 48 -10.74 -0.28 -2.40
CA SER A 48 -11.26 -0.77 -1.11
C SER A 48 -10.23 -0.62 0.01
N TRP A 49 -8.94 -0.70 -0.32
CA TRP A 49 -7.81 -0.41 0.56
C TRP A 49 -6.62 0.08 -0.27
N TYR A 50 -5.55 0.53 0.39
CA TYR A 50 -4.41 1.15 -0.29
C TYR A 50 -3.74 0.25 -1.35
N GLY A 51 -3.76 -1.08 -1.18
CA GLY A 51 -3.19 -2.02 -2.15
C GLY A 51 -3.91 -2.10 -3.49
N ASN A 52 -5.13 -1.56 -3.60
CA ASN A 52 -5.83 -1.41 -4.87
C ASN A 52 -5.30 -0.23 -5.71
N ALA A 53 -4.71 0.79 -5.06
CA ALA A 53 -4.10 1.90 -5.76
C ALA A 53 -2.81 1.45 -6.45
N LYS A 54 -2.60 1.93 -7.68
CA LYS A 54 -1.37 1.71 -8.43
C LYS A 54 -0.41 2.85 -8.17
N VAL A 55 0.70 2.53 -7.51
CA VAL A 55 1.78 3.47 -7.17
C VAL A 55 2.88 3.38 -8.23
N PHE A 56 3.26 4.54 -8.77
CA PHE A 56 4.35 4.74 -9.71
C PHE A 56 5.41 5.61 -9.05
N HIS A 57 6.67 5.25 -9.20
CA HIS A 57 7.84 5.94 -8.62
C HIS A 57 8.74 6.47 -9.72
N PHE A 58 9.03 7.76 -9.71
CA PHE A 58 9.93 8.41 -10.66
C PHE A 58 11.00 9.19 -9.91
N HIS A 59 12.22 9.19 -10.44
CA HIS A 59 13.31 9.99 -9.88
C HIS A 59 13.58 11.19 -10.79
N VAL A 60 13.36 12.40 -10.27
CA VAL A 60 13.61 13.66 -10.99
C VAL A 60 15.08 14.04 -10.83
N PRO A 61 15.87 14.11 -11.91
CA PRO A 61 17.29 14.47 -11.85
C PRO A 61 17.52 15.88 -11.30
N GLU A 62 18.72 16.09 -10.75
CA GLU A 62 19.20 17.43 -10.44
C GLU A 62 19.27 18.31 -11.71
N ASP A 63 19.21 19.63 -11.52
CA ASP A 63 19.22 20.66 -12.59
C ASP A 63 18.01 20.63 -13.54
N THR A 64 16.94 19.95 -13.16
CA THR A 64 15.64 20.01 -13.85
C THR A 64 15.02 21.40 -13.70
N VAL A 65 14.66 22.02 -14.83
CA VAL A 65 14.00 23.34 -14.88
C VAL A 65 12.52 23.24 -15.25
N LEU A 66 12.12 22.18 -15.94
CA LEU A 66 10.72 21.90 -16.29
C LEU A 66 10.47 20.39 -16.24
N LEU A 67 9.39 20.02 -15.55
CA LEU A 67 8.86 18.67 -15.46
C LEU A 67 7.45 18.65 -16.05
N ARG A 68 7.17 17.67 -16.91
CA ARG A 68 5.85 17.46 -17.50
C ARG A 68 5.44 16.00 -17.33
N TRP A 69 4.33 15.79 -16.65
CA TRP A 69 3.66 14.49 -16.57
C TRP A 69 2.72 14.32 -17.74
N LEU A 70 2.75 13.15 -18.37
CA LEU A 70 1.74 12.67 -19.32
C LEU A 70 1.01 11.50 -18.67
N LEU A 71 -0.26 11.69 -18.37
CA LEU A 71 -1.10 10.68 -17.74
C LEU A 71 -2.09 10.16 -18.77
N GLN A 72 -2.11 8.85 -18.96
CA GLN A 72 -2.94 8.20 -19.95
C GLN A 72 -3.83 7.18 -19.26
N ALA A 73 -5.14 7.40 -19.32
CA ALA A 73 -6.11 6.44 -18.86
C ALA A 73 -6.84 5.86 -20.07
N SER A 74 -7.05 4.55 -20.10
CA SER A 74 -7.79 3.89 -21.17
C SER A 74 -8.75 2.84 -20.64
N ARG A 75 -9.82 2.64 -21.41
CA ARG A 75 -10.86 1.64 -21.17
C ARG A 75 -10.70 0.53 -22.20
N GLY A 76 -10.93 -0.70 -21.78
CA GLY A 76 -11.03 -1.85 -22.68
C GLY A 76 -12.16 -1.68 -23.70
N LYS A 77 -12.11 -2.46 -24.78
CA LYS A 77 -13.03 -2.36 -25.92
C LYS A 77 -14.34 -3.13 -25.70
N GLU A 78 -14.63 -3.55 -24.47
CA GLU A 78 -15.81 -4.35 -24.16
C GLU A 78 -17.09 -3.48 -24.28
N PRO A 79 -18.17 -3.99 -24.92
CA PRO A 79 -19.32 -3.20 -25.35
C PRO A 79 -20.24 -2.67 -24.23
N GLU A 80 -20.08 -3.12 -22.97
CA GLU A 80 -20.96 -2.78 -21.84
C GLU A 80 -20.26 -2.04 -20.69
N CYS A 81 -19.18 -1.29 -20.97
CA CYS A 81 -18.46 -0.57 -19.92
C CYS A 81 -19.02 0.82 -19.62
N THR A 82 -19.40 1.03 -18.36
CA THR A 82 -19.87 2.31 -17.84
C THR A 82 -18.78 3.38 -17.86
N SER A 83 -19.20 4.65 -17.80
CA SER A 83 -18.29 5.77 -17.62
C SER A 83 -17.67 5.71 -16.22
N MET A 84 -16.36 5.87 -16.13
CA MET A 84 -15.63 5.85 -14.85
C MET A 84 -14.69 7.05 -14.73
N GLU A 85 -14.40 7.44 -13.49
CA GLU A 85 -13.46 8.51 -13.17
C GLU A 85 -12.23 7.91 -12.49
N VAL A 86 -11.05 8.14 -13.06
CA VAL A 86 -9.76 7.74 -12.48
C VAL A 86 -9.19 8.91 -11.71
N THR A 87 -9.00 8.77 -10.41
CA THR A 87 -8.33 9.80 -9.59
C THR A 87 -6.85 9.49 -9.48
N VAL A 88 -6.01 10.48 -9.74
CA VAL A 88 -4.56 10.41 -9.74
C VAL A 88 -4.01 11.40 -8.72
N HIS A 89 -3.16 10.92 -7.80
CA HIS A 89 -2.58 11.69 -6.71
C HIS A 89 -1.07 11.82 -6.86
N PHE A 90 -0.51 12.97 -6.51
CA PHE A 90 0.92 13.27 -6.60
C PHE A 90 1.48 13.66 -5.24
N ARG A 91 2.69 13.19 -4.95
CA ARG A 91 3.45 13.60 -3.76
C ARG A 91 4.96 13.49 -3.99
N TYR A 92 5.68 14.50 -3.55
CA TYR A 92 7.15 14.50 -3.55
C TYR A 92 7.72 13.72 -2.35
N GLY A 93 8.75 12.92 -2.62
CA GLY A 93 9.59 12.19 -1.67
C GLY A 93 8.94 11.04 -0.91
N ALA A 94 7.64 10.80 -1.04
CA ALA A 94 6.95 9.63 -0.48
C ALA A 94 5.64 9.32 -1.23
N PRO A 95 5.11 8.09 -1.12
CA PRO A 95 3.81 7.73 -1.65
C PRO A 95 2.68 8.65 -1.15
N PRO A 96 1.69 8.99 -1.99
CA PRO A 96 0.55 9.79 -1.58
C PRO A 96 -0.25 9.12 -0.46
N VAL A 97 -0.57 9.89 0.59
CA VAL A 97 -1.52 9.48 1.64
C VAL A 97 -2.90 9.93 1.20
N ILE A 98 -3.73 8.96 0.81
CA ILE A 98 -5.06 9.18 0.21
C ILE A 98 -6.17 8.64 1.10
N ASN A 99 -7.35 9.25 1.04
CA ASN A 99 -8.55 8.74 1.72
C ASN A 99 -9.80 8.81 0.83
N PRO A 100 -9.87 7.99 -0.25
CA PRO A 100 -10.99 8.03 -1.19
C PRO A 100 -12.33 7.65 -0.56
N LEU A 101 -12.32 6.86 0.52
CA LEU A 101 -13.52 6.36 1.21
C LEU A 101 -14.00 7.29 2.34
N GLY A 102 -13.29 8.38 2.64
CA GLY A 102 -13.67 9.29 3.73
C GLY A 102 -13.57 8.70 5.14
N THR A 103 -12.75 7.66 5.32
CA THR A 103 -12.57 6.94 6.60
C THR A 103 -11.73 7.69 7.63
N HIS A 104 -11.82 7.30 8.90
CA HIS A 104 -11.04 7.90 9.98
C HIS A 104 -9.56 7.46 9.95
N PHE A 105 -8.67 8.43 10.21
CA PHE A 105 -7.26 8.19 10.49
C PHE A 105 -7.01 7.99 12.00
N PRO A 106 -5.89 7.37 12.41
CA PRO A 106 -5.53 7.27 13.82
C PRO A 106 -5.43 8.65 14.50
N ALA A 107 -5.81 8.76 15.78
CA ALA A 107 -5.97 10.04 16.49
C ALA A 107 -4.71 10.93 16.52
N ASN A 108 -3.51 10.36 16.40
CA ASN A 108 -2.22 11.07 16.38
C ASN A 108 -1.54 11.07 15.00
N ALA A 109 -2.23 10.58 13.97
CA ALA A 109 -1.74 10.57 12.60
C ALA A 109 -1.92 11.94 11.95
N THR A 110 -0.82 12.44 11.39
CA THR A 110 -0.83 13.69 10.64
C THR A 110 -1.01 13.40 9.16
N VAL A 111 -2.06 13.98 8.59
CA VAL A 111 -2.43 13.76 7.19
C VAL A 111 -2.33 15.09 6.46
N ARG A 112 -1.48 15.12 5.43
CA ARG A 112 -1.43 16.23 4.49
C ARG A 112 -2.10 15.77 3.19
N PRO A 113 -3.14 16.45 2.71
CA PRO A 113 -3.84 16.04 1.50
C PRO A 113 -2.90 16.10 0.29
N SER A 114 -2.84 15.03 -0.50
CA SER A 114 -2.08 15.00 -1.76
C SER A 114 -2.75 15.85 -2.83
N TYR A 115 -1.95 16.35 -3.78
CA TYR A 115 -2.48 17.03 -4.96
C TYR A 115 -3.11 15.97 -5.86
N ASN A 116 -4.34 16.17 -6.27
CA ASN A 116 -5.06 15.20 -7.07
C ASN A 116 -5.63 15.82 -8.35
N ILE A 117 -5.81 14.97 -9.35
CA ILE A 117 -6.56 15.28 -10.57
C ILE A 117 -7.45 14.09 -10.90
N SER A 118 -8.56 14.37 -11.58
CA SER A 118 -9.47 13.35 -12.07
C SER A 118 -9.46 13.27 -13.58
N ILE A 119 -9.43 12.05 -14.11
CA ILE A 119 -9.48 11.74 -15.54
C ILE A 119 -10.77 10.97 -15.81
N THR A 120 -11.70 11.58 -16.52
CA THR A 120 -12.99 10.96 -16.86
C THR A 120 -12.88 10.13 -18.14
N LEU A 121 -13.40 8.90 -18.09
CA LEU A 121 -13.46 7.94 -19.19
C LEU A 121 -14.93 7.70 -19.56
N SER A 122 -15.50 8.60 -20.37
CA SER A 122 -16.92 8.55 -20.76
C SER A 122 -17.14 7.86 -22.12
N SER A 123 -16.88 8.57 -23.22
CA SER A 123 -17.08 8.10 -24.60
C SER A 123 -15.78 7.73 -25.33
N THR A 124 -14.65 8.30 -24.92
CA THR A 124 -13.35 8.04 -25.53
C THR A 124 -12.69 6.81 -24.91
N VAL A 125 -12.16 5.93 -25.77
CA VAL A 125 -11.42 4.72 -25.37
C VAL A 125 -10.15 5.08 -24.57
N GLN A 126 -9.60 6.28 -24.79
CA GLN A 126 -8.41 6.78 -24.13
C GLN A 126 -8.55 8.28 -23.86
N ASN A 127 -8.09 8.72 -22.70
CA ASN A 127 -7.99 10.12 -22.30
C ASN A 127 -6.56 10.40 -21.81
N THR A 128 -6.00 11.53 -22.23
CA THR A 128 -4.62 11.93 -21.91
C THR A 128 -4.61 13.31 -21.29
N THR A 129 -3.99 13.45 -20.12
CA THR A 129 -3.87 14.74 -19.41
C THR A 129 -2.40 15.08 -19.16
N PHE A 130 -2.07 16.37 -19.22
CA PHE A 130 -0.71 16.88 -18.96
C PHE A 130 -0.68 17.72 -17.69
N VAL A 131 0.35 17.53 -16.87
CA VAL A 131 0.62 18.36 -15.68
C VAL A 131 2.04 18.92 -15.78
N ASN A 132 2.18 20.24 -15.79
CA ASN A 132 3.48 20.92 -15.92
C ASN A 132 3.91 21.53 -14.58
N ILE A 133 5.17 21.34 -14.23
CA ILE A 133 5.81 21.87 -13.02
C ILE A 133 7.10 22.57 -13.42
N THR A 134 7.19 23.88 -13.18
CA THR A 134 8.41 24.66 -13.38
C THR A 134 9.28 24.57 -12.12
N THR A 135 10.60 24.50 -12.27
CA THR A 135 11.56 24.38 -11.15
C THR A 135 11.15 23.30 -10.13
N PRO A 136 10.92 22.04 -10.55
CA PRO A 136 10.51 20.97 -9.66
C PRO A 136 11.61 20.62 -8.64
N ALA A 137 11.22 20.11 -7.47
CA ALA A 137 12.18 19.53 -6.54
C ALA A 137 12.83 18.27 -7.14
N ALA A 138 14.16 18.17 -7.04
CA ALA A 138 14.90 16.97 -7.45
C ALA A 138 14.71 15.86 -6.43
N GLY A 139 14.82 14.60 -6.87
CA GLY A 139 14.61 13.41 -6.02
C GLY A 139 13.35 12.63 -6.39
N ASP A 140 12.84 11.84 -5.44
CA ASP A 140 11.76 10.89 -5.72
C ASP A 140 10.38 11.57 -5.79
N TRP A 141 9.58 11.16 -6.76
CA TRP A 141 8.18 11.57 -6.95
C TRP A 141 7.30 10.35 -7.09
N PHE A 142 6.15 10.38 -6.43
CA PHE A 142 5.21 9.28 -6.41
C PHE A 142 3.84 9.70 -6.96
N ILE A 143 3.28 8.82 -7.79
CA ILE A 143 1.95 8.96 -8.36
C ILE A 143 1.11 7.76 -7.92
N ALA A 144 -0.08 7.98 -7.37
CA ALA A 144 -1.02 6.92 -7.02
C ALA A 144 -2.32 7.09 -7.82
N ALA A 145 -2.71 6.06 -8.58
CA ALA A 145 -3.94 6.06 -9.37
C ALA A 145 -4.90 4.96 -8.92
N HIS A 146 -6.19 5.27 -8.84
CA HIS A 146 -7.22 4.30 -8.46
C HIS A 146 -8.58 4.61 -9.12
N LEU A 147 -9.45 3.60 -9.14
CA LEU A 147 -10.87 3.74 -9.45
C LEU A 147 -11.66 4.03 -8.16
N PRO A 148 -12.91 4.52 -8.23
CA PRO A 148 -13.76 4.71 -7.05
C PRO A 148 -14.10 3.39 -6.33
N GLU A 149 -14.86 3.47 -5.24
CA GLU A 149 -15.44 2.29 -4.58
C GLU A 149 -16.35 1.52 -5.56
N ALA A 150 -16.35 0.18 -5.48
CA ALA A 150 -17.17 -0.64 -6.36
C ALA A 150 -18.66 -0.48 -6.03
N ALA A 151 -19.51 -0.40 -7.06
CA ALA A 151 -20.96 -0.28 -6.90
C ALA A 151 -21.63 -1.61 -6.50
N GLY A 152 -21.27 -2.19 -5.34
CA GLY A 152 -22.01 -3.20 -4.56
C GLY A 152 -22.47 -4.52 -5.20
N ARG A 153 -22.47 -4.68 -6.53
CA ARG A 153 -22.95 -5.87 -7.24
C ARG A 153 -21.82 -6.87 -7.42
N ILE A 154 -22.03 -8.07 -6.91
CA ILE A 154 -21.23 -9.24 -7.29
C ILE A 154 -21.55 -9.54 -8.75
N GLU A 155 -20.63 -9.21 -9.66
CA GLU A 155 -20.68 -9.77 -11.00
C GLU A 155 -20.16 -11.21 -10.92
N VAL A 156 -21.06 -12.18 -11.08
CA VAL A 156 -20.70 -13.59 -11.20
C VAL A 156 -19.81 -13.74 -12.44
N LYS A 157 -18.54 -14.08 -12.23
CA LYS A 157 -17.57 -14.30 -13.32
C LYS A 157 -18.11 -15.35 -14.30
N GLY A 158 -18.38 -14.95 -15.55
CA GLY A 158 -18.76 -15.87 -16.63
C GLY A 158 -20.05 -15.53 -17.38
N PHE A 159 -20.85 -14.57 -16.93
CA PHE A 159 -22.00 -14.04 -17.70
C PHE A 159 -21.72 -12.68 -18.37
N SER A 160 -20.76 -11.89 -17.85
CA SER A 160 -20.24 -10.66 -18.47
C SER A 160 -18.71 -10.59 -18.32
N THR A 161 -18.01 -10.00 -19.30
CA THR A 161 -16.57 -9.73 -19.19
C THR A 161 -16.35 -8.46 -18.36
N PRO A 162 -15.64 -8.51 -17.22
CA PRO A 162 -15.47 -7.34 -16.38
C PRO A 162 -14.63 -6.29 -17.10
N CYS A 163 -15.11 -5.05 -17.09
CA CYS A 163 -14.45 -3.92 -17.74
C CYS A 163 -13.01 -3.75 -17.26
N THR A 164 -12.10 -3.62 -18.22
CA THR A 164 -10.68 -3.41 -17.92
C THR A 164 -10.33 -1.95 -18.07
N TYR A 165 -9.82 -1.34 -17.01
CA TYR A 165 -9.32 0.03 -17.01
C TYR A 165 -7.81 0.00 -16.84
N MET A 166 -7.08 0.71 -17.69
CA MET A 166 -5.62 0.77 -17.67
C MET A 166 -5.17 2.21 -17.42
N PHE A 167 -4.06 2.37 -16.72
CA PHE A 167 -3.45 3.67 -16.47
C PHE A 167 -1.95 3.59 -16.68
N GLN A 168 -1.41 4.58 -17.38
CA GLN A 168 0.00 4.78 -17.65
C GLN A 168 0.39 6.20 -17.27
N ALA A 169 1.57 6.36 -16.68
CA ALA A 169 2.16 7.64 -16.36
C ALA A 169 3.56 7.72 -16.97
N ASP A 170 3.84 8.82 -17.65
CA ASP A 170 5.15 9.13 -18.19
C ASP A 170 5.64 10.49 -17.68
N MET A 171 6.96 10.63 -17.59
CA MET A 171 7.67 11.79 -17.11
C MET A 171 8.58 12.36 -18.21
N PHE A 172 8.37 13.62 -18.55
CA PHE A 172 9.25 14.40 -19.42
C PHE A 172 10.01 15.42 -18.58
N VAL A 173 11.32 15.45 -18.73
CA VAL A 173 12.21 16.30 -17.94
C VAL A 173 13.02 17.17 -18.89
N LEU A 174 13.09 18.47 -18.62
CA LEU A 174 14.00 19.40 -19.28
C LEU A 174 15.04 19.88 -18.27
N ARG A 175 16.32 19.61 -18.55
CA ARG A 175 17.45 19.96 -17.71
C ARG A 175 18.31 21.04 -18.34
N LEU A 176 18.92 21.84 -17.48
CA LEU A 176 19.91 22.84 -17.86
C LEU A 176 21.31 22.33 -17.47
N THR A 177 22.13 21.93 -18.45
CA THR A 177 23.42 21.25 -18.14
C THR A 177 24.44 22.18 -17.53
N ASP A 178 24.47 23.44 -17.97
CA ASP A 178 25.42 24.46 -17.51
C ASP A 178 24.74 25.47 -16.57
N MET A 179 23.99 24.98 -15.57
CA MET A 179 23.36 25.84 -14.57
C MET A 179 24.46 26.56 -13.76
N PRO A 180 24.53 27.90 -13.78
CA PRO A 180 25.55 28.63 -13.04
C PRO A 180 25.41 28.41 -11.53
N VAL A 181 26.55 28.38 -10.84
CA VAL A 181 26.64 28.16 -9.39
C VAL A 181 27.03 29.47 -8.71
N LEU A 182 26.23 29.90 -7.73
CA LEU A 182 26.56 31.02 -6.85
C LEU A 182 27.51 30.53 -5.75
N GLU A 183 28.72 31.08 -5.74
CA GLU A 183 29.65 30.86 -4.64
C GLU A 183 29.27 31.74 -3.43
N PRO A 184 29.26 31.19 -2.20
CA PRO A 184 28.95 31.97 -1.01
C PRO A 184 29.89 33.17 -0.82
N GLY A 185 29.33 34.35 -0.63
CA GLY A 185 30.07 35.59 -0.37
C GLY A 185 30.66 36.28 -1.60
N VAL A 186 30.52 35.70 -2.80
CA VAL A 186 31.04 36.25 -4.05
C VAL A 186 29.88 36.80 -4.89
N ALA A 187 29.96 38.07 -5.28
CA ALA A 187 28.96 38.67 -6.15
C ALA A 187 29.15 38.19 -7.60
N MET A 188 28.10 37.64 -8.20
CA MET A 188 28.12 37.13 -9.57
C MET A 188 27.31 38.03 -10.50
N PRO A 189 27.93 38.70 -11.49
CA PRO A 189 27.21 39.48 -12.49
C PRO A 189 26.52 38.56 -13.51
N GLN A 190 25.27 38.88 -13.85
CA GLN A 190 24.47 38.14 -14.83
C GLN A 190 23.67 39.11 -15.70
N THR A 191 23.45 38.71 -16.96
CA THR A 191 22.68 39.48 -17.93
C THR A 191 21.53 38.64 -18.46
N ILE A 192 20.31 39.13 -18.29
CA ILE A 192 19.07 38.52 -18.79
C ILE A 192 18.64 39.29 -20.03
N VAL A 193 18.50 38.61 -21.17
CA VAL A 193 18.03 39.22 -22.43
C VAL A 193 16.55 38.89 -22.60
N SER A 194 15.65 39.86 -22.78
CA SER A 194 14.26 39.61 -23.14
C SER A 194 14.11 39.54 -24.66
N PRO A 195 13.27 38.67 -25.27
CA PRO A 195 12.47 37.61 -24.67
C PRO A 195 13.27 36.30 -24.61
N ALA A 196 14.10 36.12 -23.60
CA ALA A 196 14.72 34.83 -23.32
C ALA A 196 14.11 34.18 -22.07
N LYS A 197 14.31 32.86 -22.00
CA LYS A 197 13.93 31.99 -20.89
C LYS A 197 14.41 32.57 -19.55
N PRO A 198 13.71 32.28 -18.44
CA PRO A 198 14.16 32.71 -17.11
C PRO A 198 15.58 32.22 -16.83
N LEU A 199 16.36 33.05 -16.11
CA LEU A 199 17.69 32.69 -15.65
C LEU A 199 17.55 31.72 -14.47
N HIS A 200 18.18 30.56 -14.56
CA HIS A 200 18.24 29.58 -13.48
C HIS A 200 19.65 29.52 -12.92
N VAL A 201 19.78 29.60 -11.61
CA VAL A 201 21.05 29.55 -10.88
C VAL A 201 20.87 28.66 -9.66
N LYS A 202 21.94 28.04 -9.16
CA LYS A 202 21.90 27.25 -7.93
C LYS A 202 22.94 27.68 -6.91
N VAL A 203 22.63 27.48 -5.63
CA VAL A 203 23.56 27.68 -4.51
C VAL A 203 23.50 26.45 -3.60
N PHE A 204 24.65 25.97 -3.14
CA PHE A 204 24.70 24.85 -2.20
C PHE A 204 24.51 25.35 -0.77
N VAL A 205 23.66 24.68 0.01
CA VAL A 205 23.44 25.01 1.43
C VAL A 205 24.32 24.09 2.30
N PRO A 206 25.35 24.62 2.98
CA PRO A 206 26.19 23.82 3.87
C PRO A 206 25.41 23.27 5.08
N LYS A 207 25.94 22.20 5.67
CA LYS A 207 25.46 21.70 6.96
C LYS A 207 25.68 22.75 8.06
N TYR A 208 24.79 22.77 9.04
CA TYR A 208 24.84 23.71 10.17
C TYR A 208 24.56 25.17 9.78
N THR A 209 24.05 25.46 8.59
CA THR A 209 23.57 26.80 8.25
C THR A 209 22.32 27.14 9.07
N ALA A 210 22.34 28.29 9.77
CA ALA A 210 21.18 28.82 10.48
C ALA A 210 20.34 29.75 9.60
N ARG A 211 21.00 30.65 8.87
CA ARG A 211 20.36 31.68 8.04
C ARG A 211 21.12 31.86 6.73
N MET A 212 20.37 32.13 5.67
CA MET A 212 20.88 32.60 4.38
C MET A 212 20.39 34.01 4.11
N TRP A 213 21.29 34.86 3.61
CA TRP A 213 20.97 36.17 3.05
C TRP A 213 21.19 36.14 1.54
N PHE A 214 20.15 36.46 0.78
CA PHE A 214 20.23 36.62 -0.67
C PHE A 214 20.03 38.10 -1.01
N GLU A 215 20.92 38.66 -1.83
CA GLU A 215 20.90 40.06 -2.22
C GLU A 215 21.07 40.20 -3.74
N LEU A 216 20.23 41.02 -4.35
CA LEU A 216 20.37 41.52 -5.71
C LEU A 216 20.88 42.96 -5.68
N ARG A 217 21.97 43.22 -6.39
CA ARG A 217 22.63 44.52 -6.51
C ARG A 217 22.65 45.01 -7.95
N SER A 218 22.82 46.33 -8.11
CA SER A 218 23.19 46.97 -9.39
C SER A 218 22.26 46.62 -10.57
N CYS A 219 20.96 46.53 -10.31
CA CYS A 219 20.00 46.06 -11.31
C CYS A 219 19.62 47.17 -12.29
N MET A 220 20.10 47.06 -13.53
CA MET A 220 19.97 48.09 -14.56
C MET A 220 19.47 47.51 -15.88
N THR A 221 18.61 48.23 -16.59
CA THR A 221 18.28 47.91 -17.98
C THR A 221 19.35 48.46 -18.94
N SER A 222 19.35 47.99 -20.19
CA SER A 222 20.20 48.52 -21.27
C SER A 222 20.09 50.04 -21.45
N GLU A 223 18.94 50.64 -21.11
CA GLU A 223 18.70 52.09 -21.16
C GLU A 223 19.08 52.83 -19.85
N ARG A 224 19.81 52.17 -18.93
CA ARG A 224 20.15 52.66 -17.59
C ARG A 224 18.94 53.07 -16.74
N LYS A 225 17.78 52.45 -16.98
CA LYS A 225 16.58 52.62 -16.15
C LYS A 225 16.55 51.55 -15.06
N ALA A 226 15.79 51.82 -14.00
CA ALA A 226 15.50 50.85 -12.95
C ALA A 226 14.87 49.58 -13.55
N CYS A 227 15.35 48.42 -13.11
CA CYS A 227 14.83 47.13 -13.56
C CYS A 227 13.58 46.71 -12.75
N ALA A 228 12.81 45.77 -13.30
CA ALA A 228 11.78 45.03 -12.57
C ALA A 228 12.01 43.54 -12.79
N VAL A 229 12.35 42.82 -11.72
CA VAL A 229 12.65 41.38 -11.78
C VAL A 229 11.87 40.61 -10.73
N ARG A 230 11.43 39.40 -11.08
CA ARG A 230 10.82 38.42 -10.18
C ARG A 230 11.85 37.36 -9.86
N VAL A 231 12.14 37.15 -8.57
CA VAL A 231 13.02 36.07 -8.09
C VAL A 231 12.18 35.04 -7.36
N VAL A 232 12.38 33.78 -7.71
CA VAL A 232 11.79 32.63 -7.05
C VAL A 232 12.91 31.81 -6.43
N LEU A 233 12.87 31.69 -5.10
CA LEU A 233 13.81 30.89 -4.31
C LEU A 233 13.14 29.59 -3.91
N GLY A 234 13.80 28.46 -4.18
CA GLY A 234 13.29 27.13 -3.87
C GLY A 234 12.64 26.43 -5.06
N SER A 235 12.26 25.19 -4.84
CA SER A 235 11.67 24.33 -5.87
C SER A 235 10.21 24.01 -5.56
N ILE A 236 9.41 23.74 -6.58
CA ILE A 236 8.02 23.31 -6.41
C ILE A 236 8.01 21.87 -5.91
N THR A 237 7.34 21.67 -4.78
CA THR A 237 6.89 20.37 -4.29
C THR A 237 5.35 20.31 -4.38
N LEU A 238 4.81 19.14 -4.69
CA LEU A 238 3.36 18.87 -4.58
C LEU A 238 3.10 18.03 -3.34
N PRO A 239 2.05 18.31 -2.54
CA PRO A 239 0.91 19.22 -2.81
C PRO A 239 1.14 20.72 -2.52
N GLN A 240 2.12 21.07 -1.70
CA GLN A 240 2.31 22.43 -1.19
C GLN A 240 3.64 22.98 -1.65
N SER A 241 3.64 24.10 -2.37
CA SER A 241 4.86 24.83 -2.71
C SER A 241 5.16 25.88 -1.65
N PHE A 242 6.36 25.84 -1.09
CA PHE A 242 6.86 26.82 -0.12
C PHE A 242 7.91 27.75 -0.74
N GLN A 243 7.93 27.87 -2.07
CA GLN A 243 8.81 28.79 -2.77
C GLN A 243 8.63 30.22 -2.24
N ARG A 244 9.75 30.93 -2.12
CA ARG A 244 9.76 32.33 -1.71
C ARG A 244 9.91 33.19 -2.96
N ILE A 245 8.88 33.97 -3.25
CA ILE A 245 8.83 34.85 -4.42
C ILE A 245 9.01 36.28 -3.94
N ILE A 246 10.00 36.98 -4.49
CA ILE A 246 10.25 38.40 -4.27
C ILE A 246 10.20 39.15 -5.59
N THR A 247 9.59 40.33 -5.58
CA THR A 247 9.56 41.23 -6.73
C THR A 247 10.44 42.42 -6.40
N CYS A 248 11.52 42.59 -7.14
CA CYS A 248 12.47 43.67 -6.93
C CYS A 248 12.25 44.73 -8.01
N THR A 249 11.90 45.95 -7.58
CA THR A 249 11.66 47.11 -8.46
C THR A 249 12.53 48.28 -8.01
N GLY A 250 13.13 49.01 -8.95
CA GLY A 250 13.95 50.18 -8.64
C GLY A 250 15.45 49.95 -8.83
N ASN A 251 16.25 50.96 -8.48
CA ASN A 251 17.72 50.92 -8.48
C ASN A 251 18.28 50.54 -7.08
N VAL A 252 17.46 49.94 -6.23
CA VAL A 252 17.76 49.66 -4.81
C VAL A 252 18.15 48.19 -4.65
N ASN A 253 19.08 47.90 -3.75
CA ASN A 253 19.45 46.53 -3.40
C ASN A 253 18.25 45.79 -2.80
N CYS A 254 17.90 44.65 -3.37
CA CYS A 254 16.78 43.82 -2.93
C CYS A 254 17.35 42.65 -2.13
N SER A 255 17.00 42.54 -0.84
CA SER A 255 17.53 41.47 0.03
C SER A 255 16.42 40.67 0.70
N VAL A 256 16.69 39.39 0.92
CA VAL A 256 15.79 38.47 1.64
C VAL A 256 16.59 37.53 2.53
N SER A 257 16.11 37.32 3.76
CA SER A 257 16.65 36.35 4.71
C SER A 257 15.78 35.10 4.76
N LEU A 258 16.41 33.93 4.69
CA LEU A 258 15.77 32.62 4.88
C LEU A 258 16.37 31.96 6.12
N ASP A 259 15.51 31.48 7.01
CA ASP A 259 15.89 30.73 8.21
C ASP A 259 15.54 29.25 8.05
N SER A 260 16.31 28.35 8.69
CA SER A 260 16.07 26.90 8.63
C SER A 260 16.02 26.39 7.18
N LEU A 261 17.14 26.49 6.47
CA LEU A 261 17.30 25.96 5.12
C LEU A 261 17.64 24.46 5.13
N PRO A 262 17.23 23.70 4.11
CA PRO A 262 17.58 22.29 3.99
C PRO A 262 19.10 22.13 3.87
N TRP A 263 19.67 21.34 4.76
CA TRP A 263 21.12 21.13 4.84
C TRP A 263 21.61 20.15 3.76
N GLU A 264 22.81 20.41 3.23
CA GLU A 264 23.48 19.53 2.25
C GLU A 264 22.66 19.35 0.95
N LYS A 265 21.90 20.37 0.56
CA LYS A 265 21.09 20.40 -0.66
C LYS A 265 21.40 21.60 -1.54
N TRP A 266 21.16 21.44 -2.83
CA TRP A 266 21.18 22.54 -3.79
C TRP A 266 19.86 23.30 -3.76
N LEU A 267 19.95 24.61 -3.55
CA LEU A 267 18.83 25.54 -3.66
C LEU A 267 18.81 26.14 -5.07
N GLN A 268 17.72 25.92 -5.81
CA GLN A 268 17.51 26.57 -7.10
C GLN A 268 16.92 27.98 -6.92
N ILE A 269 17.39 28.90 -7.76
CA ILE A 269 16.98 30.29 -7.84
C ILE A 269 16.61 30.59 -9.29
N MET A 270 15.39 31.08 -9.50
CA MET A 270 14.92 31.48 -10.82
C MET A 270 14.69 32.98 -10.84
N VAL A 271 15.26 33.67 -11.83
CA VAL A 271 15.13 35.12 -12.01
C VAL A 271 14.51 35.39 -13.38
N GLU A 272 13.41 36.14 -13.37
CA GLU A 272 12.64 36.50 -14.55
C GLU A 272 12.54 38.01 -14.67
N SER A 273 12.78 38.54 -15.87
CA SER A 273 12.60 39.96 -16.17
C SER A 273 11.13 40.26 -16.44
N LEU A 274 10.58 41.27 -15.76
CA LEU A 274 9.21 41.77 -15.95
C LEU A 274 9.16 42.98 -16.93
N GLY A 275 10.29 43.31 -17.57
CA GLY A 275 10.41 44.43 -18.49
C GLY A 275 9.80 44.18 -19.88
N THR A 276 9.75 45.22 -20.71
CA THR A 276 9.27 45.13 -22.10
C THR A 276 10.15 44.21 -22.96
N ALA A 277 9.57 43.58 -23.98
CA ALA A 277 10.28 42.72 -24.93
C ALA A 277 11.51 43.44 -25.53
N ASN A 278 12.61 42.71 -25.71
CA ASN A 278 13.91 43.19 -26.26
C ASN A 278 14.79 44.05 -25.33
N ALA A 279 14.42 44.24 -24.06
CA ALA A 279 15.31 44.86 -23.07
C ALA A 279 16.27 43.83 -22.45
N SER A 280 17.57 44.15 -22.36
CA SER A 280 18.51 43.39 -21.54
C SER A 280 18.62 44.00 -20.15
N VAL A 281 18.70 43.15 -19.13
CA VAL A 281 18.82 43.52 -17.71
C VAL A 281 20.11 42.93 -17.17
N SER A 282 21.01 43.78 -16.70
CA SER A 282 22.23 43.38 -15.97
C SER A 282 21.98 43.48 -14.47
N LEU A 283 22.37 42.46 -13.72
CA LEU A 283 22.22 42.40 -12.26
C LEU A 283 23.40 41.66 -11.64
N GLU A 284 23.64 41.89 -10.35
CA GLU A 284 24.61 41.15 -9.54
C GLU A 284 23.88 40.40 -8.43
N MET A 285 24.18 39.11 -8.27
CA MET A 285 23.61 38.27 -7.22
C MET A 285 24.66 37.91 -6.18
N LEU A 286 24.28 37.99 -4.91
CA LEU A 286 25.13 37.61 -3.78
C LEU A 286 24.32 36.74 -2.81
N ALA A 287 24.88 35.59 -2.44
CA ALA A 287 24.36 34.72 -1.40
C ALA A 287 25.38 34.62 -0.25
N SER A 288 24.95 34.80 1.00
CA SER A 288 25.81 34.63 2.18
C SER A 288 25.09 33.83 3.27
N PHE A 289 25.86 33.15 4.12
CA PHE A 289 25.32 32.24 5.14
C PHE A 289 25.82 32.61 6.54
N THR A 290 25.00 32.32 7.53
CA THR A 290 25.35 32.37 8.95
C THR A 290 25.36 30.95 9.48
N ASP A 291 26.52 30.51 9.97
CA ASP A 291 26.70 29.16 10.50
C ASP A 291 26.27 29.06 11.97
N CYS A 292 25.73 27.90 12.34
CA CYS A 292 25.39 27.53 13.70
C CYS A 292 25.99 26.19 14.10
N ARG A 293 27.21 26.22 14.65
CA ARG A 293 27.98 25.01 14.97
C ARG A 293 27.48 24.33 16.26
N PRO A 294 27.50 22.99 16.30
CA PRO A 294 27.16 22.24 17.50
C PRO A 294 28.17 22.46 18.62
N GLY A 295 27.67 22.47 19.87
CA GLY A 295 28.49 22.29 21.06
C GLY A 295 29.25 20.98 21.03
N SER A 296 30.55 20.99 21.33
CA SER A 296 31.37 19.78 21.38
C SER A 296 30.90 18.88 22.53
N THR A 297 30.18 17.80 22.22
CA THR A 297 29.98 16.67 23.11
C THR A 297 30.93 15.56 22.67
N SER A 298 32.04 15.40 23.38
CA SER A 298 33.03 14.34 23.16
C SER A 298 32.40 12.95 23.39
N SER A 299 31.68 12.45 22.39
CA SER A 299 30.87 11.22 22.49
C SER A 299 31.54 10.02 21.84
N PHE A 300 32.47 10.25 20.90
CA PHE A 300 33.11 9.17 20.13
C PHE A 300 34.03 8.28 20.99
N LEU A 301 34.53 8.80 22.12
CA LEU A 301 35.43 8.07 23.01
C LEU A 301 34.73 7.21 24.09
N ASN A 302 33.40 7.28 24.20
CA ASN A 302 32.60 6.50 25.18
C ASN A 302 31.88 5.30 24.52
N PHE A 303 32.49 4.67 23.53
CA PHE A 303 31.91 3.51 22.83
C PHE A 303 31.98 2.19 23.62
N SER A 304 32.53 2.21 24.84
CA SER A 304 32.79 1.02 25.66
C SER A 304 31.57 0.44 26.41
N SER A 305 30.37 1.03 26.29
CA SER A 305 29.18 0.61 27.06
C SER A 305 28.07 -0.12 26.28
N LEU A 306 28.27 -0.52 25.03
CA LEU A 306 27.24 -1.21 24.23
C LEU A 306 26.99 -2.68 24.63
N ASN A 307 27.48 -3.11 25.81
CA ASN A 307 27.37 -4.47 26.32
C ASN A 307 26.40 -4.59 27.51
N GLN A 308 25.23 -3.95 27.43
CA GLN A 308 24.11 -4.22 28.35
C GLN A 308 22.93 -4.85 27.59
N SER A 309 23.11 -6.11 27.21
CA SER A 309 21.99 -7.05 27.14
C SER A 309 21.83 -7.70 28.52
N GLN A 310 20.63 -7.55 29.08
CA GLN A 310 19.98 -8.40 30.09
C GLN A 310 20.87 -9.37 30.90
N ALA A 311 21.18 -9.02 32.16
CA ALA A 311 21.35 -9.99 33.25
C ALA A 311 21.28 -9.30 34.64
N GLY A 312 20.40 -9.81 35.50
CA GLY A 312 20.59 -10.02 36.94
C GLY A 312 21.16 -8.90 37.84
N SER A 313 20.33 -8.48 38.80
CA SER A 313 20.67 -7.76 40.03
C SER A 313 21.93 -8.25 40.76
N GLY A 314 22.83 -7.30 41.10
CA GLY A 314 23.87 -7.46 42.11
C GLY A 314 24.45 -6.09 42.52
N PRO A 315 24.62 -5.77 43.82
CA PRO A 315 25.00 -4.43 44.26
C PRO A 315 26.53 -4.27 44.22
N GLY A 316 27.03 -3.50 43.25
CA GLY A 316 28.41 -3.07 43.18
C GLY A 316 28.48 -1.55 43.07
N SER A 317 28.89 -0.89 44.15
CA SER A 317 29.12 0.56 44.23
C SER A 317 30.25 1.01 43.28
N PRO A 318 30.08 2.08 42.47
CA PRO A 318 31.20 2.76 41.85
C PRO A 318 31.63 3.98 42.68
N THR A 319 32.91 3.99 43.05
CA THR A 319 33.63 5.13 43.63
C THR A 319 33.70 6.31 42.65
N PRO A 320 33.57 7.57 43.10
CA PRO A 320 33.63 8.74 42.23
C PRO A 320 35.09 9.10 41.89
N SER A 321 35.51 8.87 40.64
CA SER A 321 36.77 9.39 40.12
C SER A 321 36.64 10.89 39.85
N THR A 322 37.39 11.67 40.61
CA THR A 322 37.47 13.13 40.54
C THR A 322 38.17 13.57 39.24
N GLY A 323 37.39 13.85 38.20
CA GLY A 323 37.87 14.45 36.95
C GLY A 323 37.92 15.97 37.08
N MET A 324 39.10 16.49 37.40
CA MET A 324 39.39 17.92 37.50
C MET A 324 39.16 18.61 36.14
N ALA A 325 38.13 19.45 36.06
CA ALA A 325 37.83 20.24 34.87
C ALA A 325 38.92 21.29 34.64
N LEU A 326 39.74 21.08 33.61
CA LEU A 326 40.68 22.09 33.12
C LEU A 326 39.88 23.17 32.38
N ARG A 327 39.49 24.23 33.10
CA ARG A 327 39.06 25.50 32.50
C ARG A 327 40.28 26.17 31.88
N ASN A 328 40.49 25.99 30.57
CA ASN A 328 41.31 26.89 29.78
C ASN A 328 40.40 27.76 28.90
N THR A 329 40.37 29.04 29.27
CA THR A 329 39.80 30.17 28.54
C THR A 329 40.75 30.61 27.43
N SER A 330 40.39 30.35 26.16
CA SER A 330 40.75 31.19 24.98
C SER A 330 40.25 30.53 23.69
N ASP A 331 38.95 30.63 23.42
CA ASP A 331 38.33 30.74 22.09
C ASP A 331 36.81 30.68 22.28
N GLN A 332 36.20 31.85 22.44
CA GLN A 332 34.77 32.00 22.67
C GLN A 332 34.02 31.84 21.32
N ARG A 333 34.07 30.65 20.73
CA ARG A 333 33.12 30.26 19.67
C ARG A 333 31.79 29.94 20.35
N SER A 334 30.83 30.85 20.24
CA SER A 334 29.47 30.64 20.76
C SER A 334 28.80 29.48 20.03
N PHE A 335 28.66 28.35 20.71
CA PHE A 335 27.82 27.24 20.25
C PHE A 335 26.35 27.66 20.33
N CYS A 336 25.57 27.31 19.32
CA CYS A 336 24.16 27.71 19.21
C CYS A 336 23.19 26.53 19.05
N LEU A 337 23.69 25.30 18.99
CA LEU A 337 22.88 24.08 19.07
C LEU A 337 23.64 22.97 19.79
N GLN A 338 22.90 22.01 20.36
CA GLN A 338 23.46 20.81 20.98
C GLN A 338 23.05 19.57 20.17
N SER A 339 24.01 18.86 19.57
CA SER A 339 23.71 17.66 18.79
C SER A 339 23.84 16.41 19.65
N GLN A 340 22.86 15.52 19.56
CA GLN A 340 22.88 14.22 20.22
C GLN A 340 23.16 13.10 19.20
N PRO A 341 24.11 12.19 19.47
CA PRO A 341 24.35 11.06 18.59
C PRO A 341 23.20 10.05 18.68
N VAL A 342 22.64 9.70 17.53
CA VAL A 342 21.54 8.74 17.38
C VAL A 342 22.04 7.56 16.55
N VAL A 343 21.83 6.34 17.05
CA VAL A 343 22.07 5.08 16.35
C VAL A 343 20.81 4.70 15.59
N ARG A 344 20.95 4.44 14.29
CA ARG A 344 19.91 3.85 13.43
C ARG A 344 20.12 2.34 13.41
N GLU A 345 19.16 1.58 13.93
CA GLU A 345 19.17 0.12 13.95
C GLU A 345 18.10 -0.39 12.97
N ASP A 346 18.53 -1.00 11.86
CA ASP A 346 17.65 -1.69 10.92
C ASP A 346 17.19 -3.01 11.54
N LEU A 347 15.87 -3.19 11.72
CA LEU A 347 15.29 -4.41 12.28
C LEU A 347 14.79 -5.33 11.16
N ASP A 348 14.08 -4.77 10.20
CA ASP A 348 13.52 -5.46 9.03
C ASP A 348 13.21 -4.44 7.92
N VAL A 349 12.62 -4.91 6.81
CA VAL A 349 12.20 -4.08 5.69
C VAL A 349 11.15 -3.05 6.14
N VAL A 350 11.46 -1.75 5.96
CA VAL A 350 10.62 -0.65 6.43
C VAL A 350 10.41 -0.67 7.96
N SER A 351 11.36 -1.24 8.71
CA SER A 351 11.34 -1.30 10.17
C SER A 351 12.68 -0.87 10.74
N VAL A 352 12.70 0.29 11.38
CA VAL A 352 13.92 0.95 11.87
C VAL A 352 13.68 1.44 13.28
N ARG A 353 14.67 1.29 14.17
CA ARG A 353 14.63 1.83 15.52
C ARG A 353 15.76 2.85 15.71
N TYR A 354 15.43 4.00 16.29
CA TYR A 354 16.40 5.02 16.63
C TYR A 354 16.71 4.97 18.13
N ARG A 355 18.00 4.83 18.49
CA ARG A 355 18.46 4.76 19.88
C ARG A 355 19.48 5.86 20.18
N LEU A 356 19.39 6.44 21.36
CA LEU A 356 20.39 7.38 21.89
C LEU A 356 21.51 6.60 22.59
N LEU A 357 22.76 7.04 22.44
CA LEU A 357 23.92 6.36 23.04
C LEU A 357 23.95 6.43 24.58
N ASN A 358 23.52 7.54 25.17
CA ASN A 358 23.62 7.81 26.61
C ASN A 358 22.33 7.44 27.38
N GLY A 359 21.55 6.49 26.87
CA GLY A 359 20.24 6.10 27.41
C GLY A 359 19.07 6.80 26.72
N PRO A 360 17.82 6.45 27.05
CA PRO A 360 16.63 6.85 26.29
C PRO A 360 16.20 8.31 26.51
N SER A 361 16.81 9.02 27.46
CA SER A 361 16.45 10.39 27.82
C SER A 361 17.53 11.41 27.46
N VAL A 362 17.11 12.57 27.01
CA VAL A 362 17.95 13.71 26.63
C VAL A 362 17.69 14.89 27.54
N ALA A 363 18.77 15.57 27.95
CA ALA A 363 18.70 16.85 28.64
C ALA A 363 18.41 17.97 27.64
N VAL A 364 17.36 18.76 27.90
CA VAL A 364 16.90 19.87 27.07
C VAL A 364 17.02 21.17 27.85
N TYR A 365 17.67 22.17 27.24
CA TYR A 365 17.97 23.46 27.84
C TYR A 365 17.19 24.60 27.16
N SER A 366 17.20 25.78 27.78
CA SER A 366 16.54 26.99 27.25
C SER A 366 17.41 27.80 26.30
N ILE A 367 18.74 27.79 26.49
CA ILE A 367 19.70 28.65 25.77
C ILE A 367 19.88 28.22 24.30
N SER A 368 20.04 26.92 24.06
CA SER A 368 20.28 26.35 22.73
C SER A 368 19.39 25.14 22.48
N PRO A 369 18.83 24.96 21.27
CA PRO A 369 18.05 23.78 20.91
C PRO A 369 18.92 22.52 20.93
N THR A 370 18.31 21.42 21.38
CA THR A 370 18.86 20.08 21.28
C THR A 370 18.36 19.41 20.00
N LEU A 371 19.27 18.86 19.20
CA LEU A 371 19.00 18.34 17.87
C LEU A 371 19.34 16.84 17.78
N LEU A 372 18.37 16.05 17.33
CA LEU A 372 18.52 14.64 16.99
C LEU A 372 18.32 14.45 15.49
N LEU A 373 19.24 13.71 14.85
CA LEU A 373 19.16 13.34 13.43
C LEU A 373 18.56 11.94 13.29
N LEU A 374 17.51 11.82 12.49
CA LEU A 374 16.80 10.60 12.15
C LEU A 374 16.95 10.37 10.64
N ASN A 375 17.91 9.55 10.25
CA ASN A 375 18.21 9.32 8.84
C ASN A 375 17.19 8.35 8.21
N LEU A 376 16.32 8.87 7.33
CA LEU A 376 15.32 8.12 6.56
C LEU A 376 15.61 8.16 5.04
N ASN A 377 16.89 8.03 4.66
CA ASN A 377 17.35 8.19 3.28
C ASN A 377 17.50 6.88 2.47
N SER A 378 17.11 5.71 3.01
CA SER A 378 17.39 4.40 2.37
C SER A 378 16.51 4.07 1.15
N GLY A 379 15.74 5.02 0.63
CA GLY A 379 14.82 4.85 -0.50
C GLY A 379 13.56 4.02 -0.20
N MET A 380 13.60 3.11 0.79
CA MET A 380 12.46 2.27 1.22
C MET A 380 11.77 2.80 2.48
N ASP A 381 12.42 3.67 3.25
CA ASP A 381 11.90 4.20 4.52
C ASP A 381 10.57 4.95 4.35
N SER A 382 10.34 5.57 3.19
CA SER A 382 9.10 6.27 2.89
C SER A 382 7.87 5.38 2.70
N GLY A 383 8.07 4.06 2.64
CA GLY A 383 7.00 3.07 2.49
C GLY A 383 6.28 2.69 3.78
N GLY A 384 6.67 3.25 4.94
CA GLY A 384 6.11 2.91 6.25
C GLY A 384 5.54 4.10 7.01
N SER A 385 5.45 3.97 8.32
CA SER A 385 4.97 5.01 9.23
C SER A 385 6.04 5.34 10.26
N LEU A 386 6.45 6.62 10.32
CA LEU A 386 7.35 7.12 11.35
C LEU A 386 6.53 7.43 12.59
N VAL A 387 6.85 6.77 13.70
CA VAL A 387 6.24 6.98 15.00
C VAL A 387 7.25 7.65 15.92
N MET A 388 6.83 8.75 16.52
CA MET A 388 7.61 9.46 17.52
C MET A 388 6.78 9.64 18.78
N ASN A 389 7.30 9.19 19.92
CA ASN A 389 6.72 9.40 21.22
C ASN A 389 7.73 10.11 22.12
N LEU A 390 7.31 11.23 22.71
CA LEU A 390 8.10 12.04 23.61
C LEU A 390 7.46 12.02 24.99
N LEU A 391 8.25 11.68 26.02
CA LEU A 391 7.79 11.63 27.41
C LEU A 391 8.66 12.54 28.29
N LEU A 392 8.03 13.51 28.93
CA LEU A 392 8.65 14.40 29.91
C LEU A 392 8.77 13.68 31.26
N ASN A 393 10.00 13.44 31.71
CA ASN A 393 10.25 12.71 32.96
C ASN A 393 10.37 13.65 34.16
N LYS A 394 11.30 14.61 34.09
CA LYS A 394 11.54 15.57 35.18
C LYS A 394 11.95 16.93 34.62
N THR A 395 11.45 18.00 35.24
CA THR A 395 11.90 19.37 35.03
C THR A 395 12.63 19.88 36.28
N SER A 396 13.68 20.69 36.10
CA SER A 396 14.37 21.33 37.22
C SER A 396 13.52 22.43 37.90
N LEU A 397 12.53 22.94 37.18
CA LEU A 397 11.55 23.92 37.66
C LEU A 397 10.32 23.18 38.20
N SER A 398 10.27 22.91 39.51
CA SER A 398 9.17 22.20 40.17
C SER A 398 7.89 23.02 40.35
N GLN A 399 7.94 24.34 40.12
CA GLN A 399 6.85 25.27 40.44
C GLN A 399 6.42 26.19 39.28
N ALA A 400 7.09 26.13 38.14
CA ALA A 400 6.79 26.96 36.96
C ALA A 400 6.26 26.10 35.80
N ASN A 401 5.29 26.62 35.05
CA ASN A 401 4.74 26.03 33.82
C ASN A 401 5.79 26.06 32.67
N ALA A 402 6.92 25.39 32.86
CA ALA A 402 7.92 25.23 31.83
C ALA A 402 7.40 24.26 30.77
N THR A 403 7.49 24.64 29.50
CA THR A 403 7.02 23.84 28.38
C THR A 403 8.20 23.46 27.50
N VAL A 404 8.31 22.17 27.15
CA VAL A 404 9.26 21.75 26.12
C VAL A 404 8.54 21.80 24.78
N VAL A 405 9.06 22.60 23.87
CA VAL A 405 8.59 22.64 22.48
C VAL A 405 9.49 21.75 21.66
N ALA A 406 8.88 20.93 20.80
CA ALA A 406 9.59 20.09 19.86
C ALA A 406 9.11 20.35 18.42
N CYS A 407 10.04 20.28 17.48
CA CYS A 407 9.76 20.36 16.05
C CYS A 407 10.35 19.16 15.33
N VAL A 408 9.51 18.44 14.60
CA VAL A 408 9.90 17.34 13.73
C VAL A 408 9.81 17.80 12.29
N SER A 409 10.92 17.85 11.57
CA SER A 409 10.97 18.38 10.19
C SER A 409 11.90 17.58 9.29
N ALA A 410 11.49 17.41 8.03
CA ALA A 410 12.28 16.77 6.99
C ALA A 410 13.23 17.79 6.33
N ALA A 411 14.42 17.34 5.92
CA ALA A 411 15.49 18.06 5.23
C ALA A 411 16.13 19.23 5.98
N SER A 412 15.40 19.89 6.88
CA SER A 412 15.80 21.14 7.52
C SER A 412 15.45 21.15 9.01
N PRO A 413 16.40 21.45 9.91
CA PRO A 413 16.14 21.57 11.34
C PRO A 413 15.64 22.97 11.72
N VAL A 414 14.76 23.02 12.73
CA VAL A 414 14.29 24.29 13.30
C VAL A 414 15.21 24.68 14.46
N LEU A 415 16.04 25.71 14.26
CA LEU A 415 17.06 26.12 15.25
C LEU A 415 16.57 27.18 16.25
N SER A 416 15.43 27.82 15.99
CA SER A 416 14.82 28.78 16.91
C SER A 416 13.37 28.36 17.17
N LEU A 417 13.11 27.75 18.33
CA LEU A 417 11.76 27.33 18.69
C LEU A 417 11.09 28.43 19.50
N ASN A 418 9.85 28.76 19.12
CA ASN A 418 9.01 29.70 19.85
C ASN A 418 7.63 29.06 20.09
N THR A 419 6.99 29.36 21.20
CA THR A 419 5.69 28.77 21.60
C THR A 419 4.56 29.10 20.62
N THR A 420 4.72 30.12 19.78
CA THR A 420 3.73 30.57 18.78
C THR A 420 4.02 30.10 17.35
N GLN A 421 5.16 29.45 17.08
CA GLN A 421 5.56 29.09 15.72
C GLN A 421 5.20 27.62 15.40
N ASN A 422 4.54 27.41 14.25
CA ASN A 422 4.10 26.09 13.79
C ASN A 422 5.24 25.19 13.25
N CYS A 423 6.48 25.27 13.76
CA CYS A 423 7.62 24.53 13.21
C CYS A 423 7.81 24.68 11.68
N SER A 424 7.59 25.89 11.16
CA SER A 424 7.78 26.20 9.74
C SER A 424 9.26 26.39 9.41
N THR A 425 9.75 25.72 8.37
CA THR A 425 11.10 25.93 7.82
C THR A 425 11.03 26.82 6.57
N ALA A 426 12.16 27.11 5.92
CA ALA A 426 12.18 27.92 4.70
C ALA A 426 11.28 27.36 3.59
N PHE A 427 11.32 26.03 3.38
CA PHE A 427 10.68 25.36 2.24
C PHE A 427 9.83 24.12 2.59
N PHE A 428 9.72 23.78 3.86
CA PHE A 428 8.91 22.64 4.33
C PHE A 428 8.15 22.99 5.61
N GLN A 429 6.96 22.43 5.74
CA GLN A 429 6.21 22.49 6.98
C GLN A 429 6.65 21.35 7.90
N GLY A 430 7.09 21.65 9.13
CA GLY A 430 7.34 20.66 10.17
C GLY A 430 6.10 20.32 10.99
N TYR A 431 6.28 19.49 12.02
CA TYR A 431 5.26 19.05 12.95
C TYR A 431 5.61 19.53 14.37
N PRO A 432 4.78 20.42 14.96
CA PRO A 432 4.97 20.87 16.33
C PRO A 432 4.46 19.84 17.33
N LEU A 433 5.22 19.65 18.41
CA LEU A 433 4.81 18.92 19.62
C LEU A 433 5.13 19.78 20.83
N SER A 434 4.31 19.67 21.87
CA SER A 434 4.53 20.37 23.14
C SER A 434 4.34 19.43 24.30
N LEU A 435 5.23 19.55 25.28
CA LEU A 435 5.20 18.79 26.52
C LEU A 435 5.14 19.76 27.69
N SER A 436 4.34 19.42 28.68
CA SER A 436 4.20 20.17 29.92
C SER A 436 4.04 19.20 31.08
N THR A 437 4.07 19.69 32.31
CA THR A 437 3.80 18.86 33.49
C THR A 437 2.38 18.29 33.51
N SER A 438 1.41 18.97 32.89
CA SER A 438 0.03 18.48 32.75
C SER A 438 -0.17 17.56 31.54
N SER A 439 0.62 17.74 30.47
CA SER A 439 0.63 16.92 29.26
C SER A 439 2.03 16.35 29.03
N ALA A 440 2.41 15.38 29.86
CA ALA A 440 3.76 14.85 29.91
C ALA A 440 4.12 13.93 28.72
N GLU A 441 3.14 13.51 27.92
CA GLU A 441 3.34 12.64 26.76
C GLU A 441 2.81 13.31 25.48
N ALA A 442 3.58 13.22 24.39
CA ALA A 442 3.16 13.66 23.07
C ALA A 442 3.59 12.64 22.01
N MET A 443 2.63 12.23 21.18
CA MET A 443 2.83 11.25 20.13
C MET A 443 2.54 11.85 18.75
N LEU A 444 3.40 11.54 17.78
CA LEU A 444 3.27 11.91 16.37
C LEU A 444 3.40 10.67 15.50
N ILE A 445 2.46 10.49 14.58
CA ILE A 445 2.55 9.49 13.52
C ILE A 445 2.58 10.21 12.17
N VAL A 446 3.67 10.03 11.42
CA VAL A 446 3.82 10.51 10.05
C VAL A 446 3.67 9.33 9.10
N LEU A 447 2.55 9.30 8.38
CA LEU A 447 2.27 8.26 7.38
C LEU A 447 3.10 8.53 6.13
N TYR A 448 3.82 7.51 5.66
CA TYR A 448 4.73 7.59 4.52
C TYR A 448 5.63 8.84 4.61
N PRO A 449 6.61 8.86 5.53
CA PRO A 449 7.49 10.00 5.70
C PRO A 449 8.30 10.23 4.42
N GLN A 450 8.57 11.49 4.08
CA GLN A 450 9.44 11.84 2.96
C GLN A 450 10.83 11.19 3.12
N THR A 451 11.37 10.60 2.06
CA THR A 451 12.75 10.10 2.01
C THR A 451 13.71 11.31 2.11
N ASP A 452 14.23 11.58 3.30
CA ASP A 452 15.23 12.63 3.55
C ASP A 452 15.84 12.43 4.96
N ASP A 453 16.76 13.33 5.34
CA ASP A 453 17.18 13.44 6.73
C ASP A 453 16.13 14.17 7.57
N TRP A 454 15.65 13.54 8.64
CA TRP A 454 14.67 14.11 9.55
C TRP A 454 15.34 14.63 10.83
N PHE A 455 14.82 15.73 11.34
CA PHE A 455 15.36 16.41 12.50
C PHE A 455 14.30 16.54 13.58
N LEU A 456 14.64 16.13 14.80
CA LEU A 456 13.88 16.46 16.00
C LEU A 456 14.65 17.55 16.76
N SER A 457 14.07 18.74 16.79
CA SER A 457 14.60 19.90 17.52
C SER A 457 13.81 20.09 18.80
N LEU A 458 14.46 20.18 19.95
CA LEU A 458 13.86 20.30 21.28
C LEU A 458 14.40 21.53 22.00
N GLN A 459 13.53 22.34 22.60
CA GLN A 459 13.97 23.49 23.41
C GLN A 459 13.02 23.73 24.58
N LEU A 460 13.60 24.04 25.74
CA LEU A 460 12.85 24.36 26.95
C LEU A 460 12.44 25.84 26.93
N MET A 461 11.14 26.11 27.06
CA MET A 461 10.58 27.46 27.13
C MET A 461 10.15 27.76 28.56
N CYS A 462 10.68 28.84 29.13
CA CYS A 462 10.27 29.34 30.44
C CYS A 462 9.25 30.48 30.31
N PRO A 463 8.35 30.66 31.29
CA PRO A 463 7.51 31.85 31.40
C PRO A 463 8.34 33.13 31.46
N LYS A 464 7.84 34.23 30.86
CA LYS A 464 8.51 35.54 30.89
C LYS A 464 8.61 36.06 32.33
N GLY A 465 9.81 36.46 32.76
CA GLY A 465 10.04 37.12 34.06
C GLY A 465 10.83 36.33 35.11
N GLN A 466 11.38 35.16 34.78
CA GLN A 466 12.11 34.31 35.74
C GLN A 466 13.63 34.29 35.46
N SER A 467 14.43 34.61 36.48
CA SER A 467 15.89 34.79 36.40
C SER A 467 16.69 33.48 36.28
N GLU A 468 16.11 32.33 36.62
CA GLU A 468 16.78 31.01 36.61
C GLU A 468 16.56 30.20 35.32
N CYS A 469 15.95 30.79 34.29
CA CYS A 469 15.64 30.06 33.05
C CYS A 469 16.89 29.56 32.32
N ASN A 470 18.00 30.31 32.37
CA ASN A 470 19.23 29.96 31.65
C ASN A 470 19.88 28.66 32.15
N THR A 471 19.63 28.27 33.41
CA THR A 471 20.13 27.04 34.02
C THR A 471 19.09 25.93 34.08
N ALA A 472 17.89 26.16 33.53
CA ALA A 472 16.81 25.19 33.58
C ALA A 472 17.06 24.01 32.63
N GLU A 473 16.77 22.80 33.12
CA GLU A 473 16.93 21.56 32.39
C GLU A 473 15.63 20.74 32.47
N ALA A 474 15.23 20.18 31.33
CA ALA A 474 14.16 19.19 31.25
C ALA A 474 14.70 17.88 30.69
N LYS A 475 14.35 16.76 31.32
CA LYS A 475 14.73 15.42 30.87
C LYS A 475 13.58 14.81 30.06
N VAL A 476 13.80 14.62 28.76
CA VAL A 476 12.80 14.10 27.82
C VAL A 476 13.24 12.75 27.28
N THR A 477 12.40 11.74 27.46
CA THR A 477 12.58 10.42 26.84
C THR A 477 12.07 10.45 25.42
N VAL A 478 12.91 10.02 24.47
CA VAL A 478 12.59 10.02 23.03
C VAL A 478 12.50 8.60 22.53
N ILE A 479 11.34 8.21 22.01
CA ILE A 479 11.12 6.92 21.35
C ILE A 479 10.77 7.23 19.90
N ALA A 480 11.67 6.89 18.97
CA ALA A 480 11.44 7.06 17.55
C ALA A 480 11.70 5.76 16.81
N TYR A 481 10.75 5.33 15.98
CA TYR A 481 10.88 4.14 15.16
C TYR A 481 10.03 4.26 13.89
N LEU A 482 10.49 3.59 12.84
CA LEU A 482 9.74 3.35 11.62
C LEU A 482 9.12 1.95 11.72
N THR A 483 7.84 1.83 11.39
CA THR A 483 7.13 0.54 11.31
C THR A 483 6.37 0.43 9.98
N PRO A 484 6.23 -0.76 9.37
CA PRO A 484 5.43 -0.93 8.16
C PRO A 484 3.99 -0.46 8.36
N CYS A 485 3.29 -1.04 9.34
CA CYS A 485 1.94 -0.62 9.72
C CYS A 485 1.92 -0.22 11.20
N PHE A 486 1.15 0.81 11.53
CA PHE A 486 0.93 1.19 12.92
C PHE A 486 0.11 0.11 13.64
N ASN A 487 0.62 -0.38 14.79
CA ASN A 487 0.03 -1.46 15.59
C ASN A 487 -0.38 -2.71 14.79
N ASP A 488 0.36 -3.05 13.73
CA ASP A 488 0.07 -4.18 12.84
C ASP A 488 -1.37 -4.19 12.29
N CYS A 489 -1.97 -3.01 12.09
CA CYS A 489 -3.37 -2.82 11.67
C CYS A 489 -4.43 -3.28 12.68
N GLY A 490 -4.03 -3.50 13.94
CA GLY A 490 -4.91 -3.95 15.01
C GLY A 490 -5.47 -5.37 14.80
N PRO A 491 -6.47 -5.78 15.59
CA PRO A 491 -7.03 -7.14 15.52
C PRO A 491 -7.93 -7.39 14.30
N TYR A 492 -8.40 -6.32 13.64
CA TYR A 492 -9.33 -6.39 12.51
C TYR A 492 -8.67 -6.08 11.16
N GLY A 493 -7.34 -5.99 11.14
CA GLY A 493 -6.56 -5.71 9.95
C GLY A 493 -5.42 -6.70 9.78
N GLN A 494 -4.87 -6.73 8.56
CA GLN A 494 -3.64 -7.44 8.26
C GLN A 494 -2.67 -6.50 7.57
N CYS A 495 -1.50 -6.29 8.17
CA CYS A 495 -0.42 -5.53 7.56
C CYS A 495 0.14 -6.30 6.36
N SER A 496 0.18 -5.65 5.20
CA SER A 496 0.68 -6.24 3.97
C SER A 496 1.79 -5.37 3.38
N LEU A 497 2.95 -5.97 3.13
CA LEU A 497 4.01 -5.35 2.34
C LEU A 497 3.72 -5.53 0.85
N LEU A 498 3.66 -4.42 0.14
CA LEU A 498 3.34 -4.31 -1.27
C LEU A 498 4.59 -3.95 -2.06
N ARG A 499 4.81 -4.64 -3.18
CA ARG A 499 5.92 -4.38 -4.10
C ARG A 499 5.41 -3.91 -5.46
N ARG A 500 5.91 -2.77 -5.95
CA ARG A 500 5.63 -2.24 -7.30
C ARG A 500 6.91 -1.70 -7.92
N HIS A 501 7.32 -2.26 -9.07
CA HIS A 501 8.53 -1.85 -9.82
C HIS A 501 9.80 -1.67 -8.96
N GLY A 502 9.98 -2.50 -7.93
CA GLY A 502 11.15 -2.43 -7.04
C GLY A 502 10.96 -1.58 -5.79
N TYR A 503 9.95 -0.70 -5.73
CA TYR A 503 9.59 0.05 -4.54
C TYR A 503 8.69 -0.78 -3.60
N LEU A 504 8.94 -0.68 -2.30
CA LEU A 504 8.23 -1.39 -1.24
C LEU A 504 7.49 -0.40 -0.35
N TYR A 505 6.24 -0.71 -0.04
CA TYR A 505 5.41 0.08 0.87
C TYR A 505 4.41 -0.82 1.59
N ALA A 506 3.96 -0.39 2.76
CA ALA A 506 3.09 -1.18 3.62
C ALA A 506 1.68 -0.60 3.66
N GLY A 507 0.66 -1.45 3.68
CA GLY A 507 -0.73 -1.01 3.85
C GLY A 507 -1.56 -2.01 4.62
N CYS A 508 -2.63 -1.51 5.25
CA CYS A 508 -3.56 -2.33 6.00
C CYS A 508 -4.71 -2.83 5.13
N SER A 509 -4.94 -4.14 5.14
CA SER A 509 -6.15 -4.76 4.58
C SER A 509 -7.11 -5.07 5.72
N CYS A 510 -8.26 -4.41 5.74
CA CYS A 510 -9.23 -4.51 6.83
C CYS A 510 -10.25 -5.62 6.60
N LYS A 511 -10.78 -6.16 7.70
CA LYS A 511 -11.71 -7.30 7.73
C LYS A 511 -12.97 -6.94 8.52
N ALA A 512 -14.03 -7.72 8.33
CA ALA A 512 -15.28 -7.63 9.11
C ALA A 512 -15.96 -6.26 9.09
N GLY A 513 -15.91 -5.56 7.94
CA GLY A 513 -16.51 -4.24 7.77
C GLY A 513 -15.73 -3.09 8.42
N TRP A 514 -14.63 -3.38 9.13
CA TRP A 514 -13.71 -2.35 9.58
C TRP A 514 -13.03 -1.67 8.40
N SER A 515 -12.73 -0.39 8.56
CA SER A 515 -12.12 0.41 7.51
C SER A 515 -11.09 1.40 8.07
N GLY A 516 -10.55 2.28 7.24
CA GLY A 516 -9.52 3.23 7.65
C GLY A 516 -8.08 2.75 7.45
N TRP A 517 -7.14 3.67 7.61
CA TRP A 517 -5.71 3.43 7.36
C TRP A 517 -5.07 2.39 8.26
N SER A 518 -5.58 2.24 9.49
CA SER A 518 -5.11 1.27 10.48
C SER A 518 -6.21 0.30 10.91
N CYS A 519 -7.28 0.17 10.13
CA CYS A 519 -8.45 -0.67 10.44
C CYS A 519 -9.09 -0.36 11.80
N THR A 520 -9.13 0.92 12.15
CA THR A 520 -9.69 1.44 13.42
C THR A 520 -11.03 2.15 13.24
N ASP A 521 -11.53 2.29 12.01
CA ASP A 521 -12.82 2.91 11.73
C ASP A 521 -13.93 1.85 11.82
N ASP A 522 -14.83 2.03 12.79
CA ASP A 522 -15.91 1.12 13.15
C ASP A 522 -17.27 1.48 12.53
N THR A 523 -17.34 2.53 11.70
CA THR A 523 -18.61 3.04 11.13
C THR A 523 -19.43 2.00 10.38
N LYS A 524 -18.77 1.06 9.69
CA LYS A 524 -19.39 -0.08 8.97
C LYS A 524 -19.01 -1.43 9.58
N ALA A 525 -18.40 -1.45 10.77
CA ALA A 525 -17.91 -2.67 11.37
C ALA A 525 -19.06 -3.61 11.77
N GLN A 526 -18.90 -4.89 11.45
CA GLN A 526 -19.83 -5.92 11.90
C GLN A 526 -19.63 -6.20 13.39
N SER A 527 -20.72 -6.29 14.13
CA SER A 527 -20.66 -6.66 15.55
C SER A 527 -20.11 -8.08 15.71
N VAL A 528 -19.43 -8.34 16.83
CA VAL A 528 -18.91 -9.67 17.17
C VAL A 528 -20.03 -10.72 17.18
N GLY A 529 -21.23 -10.34 17.64
CA GLY A 529 -22.41 -11.20 17.61
C GLY A 529 -22.81 -11.59 16.18
N ALA A 530 -22.77 -10.65 15.22
CA ALA A 530 -23.07 -10.92 13.82
C ALA A 530 -22.00 -11.82 13.17
N GLN A 531 -20.71 -11.58 13.45
CA GLN A 531 -19.60 -12.41 12.97
C GLN A 531 -19.74 -13.87 13.47
N ASN A 532 -20.04 -14.04 14.76
CA ASN A 532 -20.26 -15.36 15.35
C ASN A 532 -21.48 -16.06 14.75
N LEU A 533 -22.59 -15.34 14.56
CA LEU A 533 -23.79 -15.89 13.94
C LEU A 533 -23.53 -16.34 12.50
N ALA A 534 -22.85 -15.51 11.70
CA ALA A 534 -22.48 -15.85 10.33
C ALA A 534 -21.59 -17.10 10.27
N THR A 535 -20.58 -17.17 11.14
CA THR A 535 -19.70 -18.34 11.27
C THR A 535 -20.47 -19.60 11.66
N LEU A 536 -21.32 -19.52 12.69
CA LEU A 536 -22.13 -20.65 13.13
C LEU A 536 -23.10 -21.13 12.05
N LEU A 537 -23.77 -20.22 11.34
CA LEU A 537 -24.70 -20.58 10.27
C LEU A 537 -23.98 -21.32 9.13
N LEU A 538 -22.87 -20.78 8.62
CA LEU A 538 -22.14 -21.38 7.50
C LEU A 538 -21.45 -22.70 7.87
N THR A 539 -20.97 -22.83 9.11
CA THR A 539 -20.27 -24.03 9.58
C THR A 539 -21.24 -25.15 10.01
N LEU A 540 -22.30 -24.83 10.75
CA LEU A 540 -23.27 -25.83 11.24
C LEU A 540 -24.23 -26.31 10.15
N SER A 541 -24.54 -25.48 9.15
CA SER A 541 -25.37 -25.90 8.02
C SER A 541 -24.78 -27.09 7.25
N ASN A 542 -23.45 -27.20 7.19
CA ASN A 542 -22.74 -28.32 6.60
C ASN A 542 -22.97 -29.66 7.33
N LEU A 543 -23.32 -29.65 8.63
CA LEU A 543 -23.65 -30.87 9.36
C LEU A 543 -24.93 -31.55 8.84
N MET A 544 -25.72 -30.88 7.99
CA MET A 544 -26.85 -31.50 7.29
C MET A 544 -26.43 -32.58 6.28
N PHE A 545 -25.14 -32.78 6.02
CA PHE A 545 -24.65 -33.98 5.34
C PHE A 545 -24.72 -35.25 6.20
N LEU A 546 -24.82 -35.16 7.54
CA LEU A 546 -24.87 -36.32 8.44
C LEU A 546 -26.03 -37.30 8.11
N PRO A 547 -27.29 -36.85 7.87
CA PRO A 547 -28.35 -37.72 7.38
C PRO A 547 -28.01 -38.45 6.06
N ALA A 548 -27.41 -37.75 5.10
CA ALA A 548 -27.03 -38.34 3.82
C ALA A 548 -25.91 -39.39 3.99
N ILE A 549 -24.93 -39.11 4.83
CA ILE A 549 -23.86 -40.05 5.21
C ILE A 549 -24.46 -41.28 5.89
N ALA A 550 -25.35 -41.11 6.87
CA ALA A 550 -25.99 -42.20 7.59
C ALA A 550 -26.80 -43.10 6.64
N VAL A 551 -27.57 -42.51 5.72
CA VAL A 551 -28.33 -43.24 4.69
C VAL A 551 -27.39 -43.98 3.73
N ALA A 552 -26.30 -43.35 3.30
CA ALA A 552 -25.31 -43.97 2.41
C ALA A 552 -24.62 -45.17 3.07
N VAL A 553 -24.20 -45.05 4.34
CA VAL A 553 -23.60 -46.14 5.13
C VAL A 553 -24.61 -47.27 5.34
N TYR A 554 -25.84 -46.96 5.77
CA TYR A 554 -26.90 -47.95 5.96
C TYR A 554 -27.22 -48.75 4.68
N ARG A 555 -27.11 -48.09 3.52
CA ARG A 555 -27.36 -48.69 2.20
C ARG A 555 -26.10 -49.27 1.52
N TYR A 556 -24.94 -49.25 2.18
CA TYR A 556 -23.65 -49.78 1.69
C TYR A 556 -23.08 -49.04 0.46
N TYR A 557 -23.32 -47.74 0.37
CA TYR A 557 -22.70 -46.82 -0.59
C TYR A 557 -21.48 -46.14 0.05
N LEU A 558 -20.41 -46.91 0.29
CA LEU A 558 -19.24 -46.45 1.05
C LEU A 558 -18.42 -45.38 0.32
N VAL A 559 -18.38 -45.41 -1.01
CA VAL A 559 -17.64 -44.40 -1.79
C VAL A 559 -18.35 -43.06 -1.68
N GLU A 560 -19.68 -43.05 -1.87
CA GLU A 560 -20.51 -41.87 -1.72
C GLU A 560 -20.46 -41.33 -0.29
N ALA A 561 -20.56 -42.19 0.73
CA ALA A 561 -20.41 -41.79 2.14
C ALA A 561 -19.05 -41.14 2.43
N SER A 562 -17.97 -41.63 1.82
CA SER A 562 -16.62 -41.05 1.97
C SER A 562 -16.54 -39.67 1.35
N VAL A 563 -17.12 -39.48 0.16
CA VAL A 563 -17.18 -38.16 -0.50
C VAL A 563 -18.01 -37.18 0.32
N TYR A 564 -19.20 -37.56 0.80
CA TYR A 564 -20.03 -36.68 1.62
C TYR A 564 -19.34 -36.28 2.94
N THR A 565 -18.59 -37.20 3.55
CA THR A 565 -17.80 -36.92 4.76
C THR A 565 -16.66 -35.94 4.46
N TYR A 566 -15.97 -36.13 3.33
CA TYR A 566 -14.94 -35.20 2.85
C TYR A 566 -15.52 -33.80 2.64
N THR A 567 -16.65 -33.68 1.93
CA THR A 567 -17.31 -32.41 1.65
C THR A 567 -17.74 -31.72 2.93
N MET A 568 -18.40 -32.44 3.84
CA MET A 568 -18.81 -31.90 5.14
C MET A 568 -17.61 -31.34 5.92
N PHE A 569 -16.52 -32.11 6.03
CA PHE A 569 -15.34 -31.70 6.79
C PHE A 569 -14.70 -30.44 6.19
N PHE A 570 -14.33 -30.48 4.91
CA PHE A 570 -13.60 -29.38 4.30
C PHE A 570 -14.46 -28.13 4.11
N SER A 571 -15.77 -28.27 3.85
CA SER A 571 -16.69 -27.13 3.77
C SER A 571 -16.86 -26.44 5.12
N THR A 572 -17.03 -27.21 6.20
CA THR A 572 -17.11 -26.64 7.56
C THR A 572 -15.85 -25.85 7.91
N PHE A 573 -14.65 -26.42 7.70
CA PHE A 573 -13.41 -25.72 8.04
C PHE A 573 -13.05 -24.60 7.07
N TYR A 574 -13.46 -24.69 5.81
CA TYR A 574 -13.34 -23.59 4.86
C TYR A 574 -14.14 -22.39 5.33
N HIS A 575 -15.44 -22.56 5.65
CA HIS A 575 -16.25 -21.43 6.11
C HIS A 575 -15.84 -20.93 7.49
N ALA A 576 -15.30 -21.77 8.37
CA ALA A 576 -14.69 -21.29 9.60
C ALA A 576 -13.46 -20.40 9.34
N CYS A 577 -12.71 -20.67 8.26
CA CYS A 577 -11.54 -19.88 7.84
C CYS A 577 -11.90 -18.65 7.00
N ASP A 578 -13.02 -18.67 6.29
CA ASP A 578 -13.48 -17.59 5.41
C ASP A 578 -14.11 -16.42 6.19
N GLN A 579 -14.58 -16.66 7.42
CA GLN A 579 -15.18 -15.60 8.22
C GLN A 579 -14.15 -14.59 8.73
N PRO A 580 -14.42 -13.28 8.56
CA PRO A 580 -13.50 -12.25 8.99
C PRO A 580 -13.60 -11.96 10.49
N GLY A 581 -12.49 -11.49 11.08
CA GLY A 581 -12.46 -11.00 12.46
C GLY A 581 -12.00 -12.05 13.48
N ILE A 582 -12.60 -12.04 14.67
CA ILE A 582 -12.18 -12.87 15.81
C ILE A 582 -12.63 -14.33 15.66
N ALA A 583 -13.69 -14.57 14.88
CA ALA A 583 -14.27 -15.90 14.69
C ALA A 583 -13.51 -16.78 13.67
N VAL A 584 -12.43 -16.25 13.06
CA VAL A 584 -11.65 -16.97 12.04
C VAL A 584 -10.91 -18.17 12.63
N MET A 585 -11.04 -19.33 11.98
CA MET A 585 -10.29 -20.54 12.33
C MET A 585 -9.86 -21.28 11.06
N CYS A 586 -8.56 -21.22 10.75
CA CYS A 586 -7.97 -21.93 9.63
C CYS A 586 -7.10 -23.09 10.12
N ILE A 587 -7.45 -24.32 9.73
CA ILE A 587 -6.64 -25.52 10.01
C ILE A 587 -5.51 -25.73 8.98
N MET A 588 -5.63 -25.05 7.83
CA MET A 588 -4.74 -25.15 6.67
C MET A 588 -4.86 -23.84 5.87
N ASP A 589 -3.97 -23.62 4.89
CA ASP A 589 -4.02 -22.46 4.00
C ASP A 589 -5.41 -22.27 3.37
N TYR A 590 -5.87 -21.00 3.37
CA TYR A 590 -7.17 -20.60 2.85
C TYR A 590 -7.43 -21.10 1.43
N ASP A 591 -6.46 -20.94 0.53
CA ASP A 591 -6.57 -21.37 -0.86
C ASP A 591 -6.79 -22.88 -1.00
N THR A 592 -6.18 -23.67 -0.11
CA THR A 592 -6.31 -25.12 -0.10
C THR A 592 -7.68 -25.54 0.45
N LEU A 593 -8.12 -24.92 1.56
CA LEU A 593 -9.46 -25.15 2.11
C LEU A 593 -10.56 -24.80 1.11
N GLN A 594 -10.43 -23.65 0.43
CA GLN A 594 -11.34 -23.23 -0.62
C GLN A 594 -11.39 -24.25 -1.76
N TYR A 595 -10.23 -24.70 -2.25
CA TYR A 595 -10.16 -25.73 -3.29
C TYR A 595 -10.86 -27.03 -2.87
N CYS A 596 -10.61 -27.49 -1.63
CA CYS A 596 -11.20 -28.71 -1.11
C CYS A 596 -12.73 -28.62 -0.97
N ASP A 597 -13.27 -27.46 -0.57
CA ASP A 597 -14.71 -27.21 -0.47
C ASP A 597 -15.40 -27.29 -1.85
N PHE A 598 -14.91 -26.52 -2.84
CA PHE A 598 -15.45 -26.57 -4.20
C PHE A 598 -15.35 -27.96 -4.83
N LEU A 599 -14.19 -28.63 -4.68
CA LEU A 599 -14.00 -30.00 -5.18
C LEU A 599 -14.98 -30.97 -4.52
N GLY A 600 -15.08 -30.92 -3.20
CA GLY A 600 -15.99 -31.78 -2.43
C GLY A 600 -17.44 -31.58 -2.86
N SER A 601 -17.89 -30.35 -3.05
CA SER A 601 -19.26 -30.03 -3.44
C SER A 601 -19.60 -30.56 -4.83
N VAL A 602 -18.74 -30.33 -5.84
CA VAL A 602 -18.97 -30.82 -7.21
C VAL A 602 -18.88 -32.35 -7.30
N VAL A 603 -17.90 -32.95 -6.62
CA VAL A 603 -17.75 -34.42 -6.61
C VAL A 603 -18.92 -35.08 -5.89
N SER A 604 -19.46 -34.49 -4.81
CA SER A 604 -20.69 -34.97 -4.15
C SER A 604 -21.88 -35.04 -5.10
N ILE A 605 -22.12 -34.00 -5.89
CA ILE A 605 -23.20 -33.99 -6.89
C ILE A 605 -22.94 -35.05 -7.97
N TRP A 606 -21.72 -35.11 -8.49
CA TRP A 606 -21.28 -36.06 -9.52
C TRP A 606 -21.52 -37.52 -9.11
N VAL A 607 -21.02 -37.94 -7.95
CA VAL A 607 -21.15 -39.33 -7.48
C VAL A 607 -22.60 -39.69 -7.16
N THR A 608 -23.41 -38.73 -6.69
CA THR A 608 -24.83 -38.94 -6.40
C THR A 608 -25.62 -39.23 -7.67
N ILE A 609 -25.47 -38.39 -8.71
CA ILE A 609 -26.19 -38.55 -9.99
C ILE A 609 -25.77 -39.85 -10.69
N LEU A 610 -24.47 -40.14 -10.73
CA LEU A 610 -23.97 -41.39 -11.29
C LEU A 610 -24.44 -42.62 -10.49
N CYS A 611 -24.59 -42.52 -9.18
CA CYS A 611 -25.21 -43.58 -8.38
C CYS A 611 -26.69 -43.81 -8.76
N MET A 612 -27.42 -42.75 -9.08
CA MET A 612 -28.81 -42.83 -9.56
C MET A 612 -28.93 -43.42 -10.97
N SER A 613 -27.92 -43.27 -11.82
CA SER A 613 -27.91 -43.79 -13.20
C SER A 613 -27.92 -45.32 -13.28
N ARG A 614 -27.47 -46.02 -12.23
CA ARG A 614 -27.42 -47.49 -12.12
C ARG A 614 -26.74 -48.20 -13.32
N VAL A 615 -25.70 -47.58 -13.87
CA VAL A 615 -24.81 -48.20 -14.87
C VAL A 615 -24.03 -49.38 -14.29
N LYS A 616 -23.41 -50.20 -15.16
CA LYS A 616 -22.58 -51.36 -14.74
C LYS A 616 -21.52 -50.92 -13.73
N LYS A 617 -21.30 -51.73 -12.67
CA LYS A 617 -20.40 -51.39 -11.55
C LYS A 617 -19.01 -50.94 -11.99
N ILE A 618 -18.37 -51.68 -12.91
CA ILE A 618 -17.04 -51.35 -13.42
C ILE A 618 -17.03 -49.96 -14.07
N LEU A 619 -17.99 -49.69 -14.96
CA LEU A 619 -18.12 -48.39 -15.62
C LEU A 619 -18.41 -47.27 -14.62
N LYS A 620 -19.26 -47.53 -13.62
CA LYS A 620 -19.54 -46.57 -12.52
C LYS A 620 -18.24 -46.14 -11.82
N TYR A 621 -17.40 -47.10 -11.41
CA TYR A 621 -16.16 -46.78 -10.70
C TYR A 621 -15.12 -46.10 -11.60
N VAL A 622 -15.05 -46.47 -12.88
CA VAL A 622 -14.22 -45.75 -13.86
C VAL A 622 -14.68 -44.30 -13.99
N LEU A 623 -15.98 -44.05 -14.13
CA LEU A 623 -16.55 -42.70 -14.21
C LEU A 623 -16.38 -41.90 -12.91
N PHE A 624 -16.41 -42.56 -11.75
CA PHE A 624 -16.10 -41.93 -10.48
C PHE A 624 -14.66 -41.40 -10.46
N VAL A 625 -13.68 -42.28 -10.68
CA VAL A 625 -12.26 -41.89 -10.60
C VAL A 625 -11.89 -40.90 -11.70
N LEU A 626 -12.22 -41.20 -12.96
CA LEU A 626 -11.89 -40.34 -14.09
C LEU A 626 -12.58 -38.98 -13.98
N GLY A 627 -13.86 -38.98 -13.62
CA GLY A 627 -14.62 -37.74 -13.41
C GLY A 627 -14.03 -36.88 -12.31
N SER A 628 -13.72 -37.47 -11.14
CA SER A 628 -13.10 -36.74 -10.03
C SER A 628 -11.74 -36.14 -10.39
N LEU A 629 -10.90 -36.85 -11.15
CA LEU A 629 -9.60 -36.32 -11.62
C LEU A 629 -9.76 -35.16 -12.60
N LEU A 630 -10.73 -35.23 -13.52
CA LEU A 630 -11.01 -34.14 -14.46
C LEU A 630 -11.60 -32.92 -13.75
N ILE A 631 -12.48 -33.13 -12.78
CA ILE A 631 -13.04 -32.05 -11.94
C ILE A 631 -11.90 -31.38 -11.15
N ALA A 632 -11.02 -32.17 -10.52
CA ALA A 632 -9.88 -31.67 -9.76
C ALA A 632 -8.94 -30.80 -10.61
N MET A 633 -8.61 -31.24 -11.83
CA MET A 633 -7.81 -30.47 -12.79
C MET A 633 -8.52 -29.19 -13.24
N SER A 634 -9.82 -29.27 -13.56
CA SER A 634 -10.61 -28.12 -14.03
C SER A 634 -10.71 -27.01 -12.98
N LEU A 635 -10.96 -27.37 -11.72
CA LEU A 635 -11.02 -26.41 -10.61
C LEU A 635 -9.65 -25.76 -10.32
N GLN A 636 -8.54 -26.45 -10.62
CA GLN A 636 -7.21 -25.86 -10.49
C GLN A 636 -6.95 -24.77 -11.54
N LEU A 637 -7.52 -24.90 -12.75
CA LEU A 637 -7.35 -23.93 -13.83
C LEU A 637 -8.20 -22.67 -13.60
N ASP A 638 -9.47 -22.82 -13.23
CA ASP A 638 -10.33 -21.69 -12.87
C ASP A 638 -11.44 -22.11 -11.90
N ARG A 639 -11.16 -21.99 -10.59
CA ARG A 639 -12.11 -22.35 -9.53
C ARG A 639 -13.40 -21.52 -9.52
N ARG A 640 -13.42 -20.33 -10.14
CA ARG A 640 -14.57 -19.43 -10.15
C ARG A 640 -15.37 -19.49 -11.45
N GLY A 641 -14.93 -20.29 -12.42
CA GLY A 641 -15.63 -20.47 -13.68
C GLY A 641 -16.95 -21.23 -13.46
N VAL A 642 -18.09 -20.58 -13.75
CA VAL A 642 -19.42 -21.19 -13.62
C VAL A 642 -19.51 -22.52 -14.39
N TRP A 643 -18.88 -22.61 -15.57
CA TRP A 643 -18.84 -23.82 -16.38
C TRP A 643 -18.05 -24.97 -15.75
N ASN A 644 -17.07 -24.68 -14.88
CA ASN A 644 -16.29 -25.70 -14.20
C ASN A 644 -17.10 -26.39 -13.09
N MET A 645 -18.09 -25.68 -12.53
CA MET A 645 -19.07 -26.24 -11.60
C MET A 645 -20.27 -26.90 -12.33
N MET A 646 -20.85 -26.20 -13.31
CA MET A 646 -22.08 -26.63 -13.98
C MET A 646 -21.85 -27.75 -15.01
N GLY A 647 -20.73 -27.72 -15.74
CA GLY A 647 -20.41 -28.67 -16.81
C GLY A 647 -20.39 -30.14 -16.36
N PRO A 648 -19.64 -30.51 -15.30
CA PRO A 648 -19.65 -31.87 -14.77
C PRO A 648 -21.05 -32.31 -14.32
N CYS A 649 -21.82 -31.43 -13.67
CA CYS A 649 -23.17 -31.73 -13.22
C CYS A 649 -24.11 -32.03 -14.40
N LEU A 650 -24.08 -31.21 -15.45
CA LEU A 650 -24.87 -31.41 -16.67
C LEU A 650 -24.50 -32.72 -17.38
N PHE A 651 -23.20 -33.01 -17.49
CA PHE A 651 -22.74 -34.25 -18.11
C PHE A 651 -23.19 -35.50 -17.34
N ALA A 652 -23.12 -35.47 -16.00
CA ALA A 652 -23.66 -36.55 -15.17
C ALA A 652 -25.18 -36.74 -15.35
N LEU A 653 -25.93 -35.62 -15.44
CA LEU A 653 -27.37 -35.66 -15.69
C LEU A 653 -27.69 -36.30 -17.05
N ILE A 654 -26.94 -35.97 -18.10
CA ILE A 654 -27.08 -36.58 -19.42
C ILE A 654 -26.87 -38.10 -19.33
N ILE A 655 -25.80 -38.56 -18.67
CA ILE A 655 -25.54 -40.00 -18.47
C ILE A 655 -26.72 -40.67 -17.76
N MET A 656 -27.24 -40.05 -16.70
CA MET A 656 -28.37 -40.58 -15.95
C MET A 656 -29.63 -40.68 -16.80
N ILE A 657 -29.99 -39.62 -17.54
CA ILE A 657 -31.17 -39.57 -18.41
C ILE A 657 -31.04 -40.63 -19.51
N SER A 658 -29.89 -40.72 -20.18
CA SER A 658 -29.64 -41.73 -21.21
C SER A 658 -29.76 -43.16 -20.66
N ALA A 659 -29.22 -43.43 -19.46
CA ALA A 659 -29.34 -44.73 -18.81
C ALA A 659 -30.80 -45.07 -18.44
N TRP A 660 -31.56 -44.09 -17.94
CA TRP A 660 -32.98 -44.26 -17.60
C TRP A 660 -33.84 -44.48 -18.85
N VAL A 661 -33.59 -43.75 -19.93
CA VAL A 661 -34.25 -43.94 -21.24
C VAL A 661 -33.95 -45.34 -21.78
N TYR A 662 -32.68 -45.77 -21.77
CA TYR A 662 -32.29 -47.11 -22.19
C TYR A 662 -33.02 -48.20 -21.39
N HIS A 663 -33.06 -48.07 -20.06
CA HIS A 663 -33.80 -49.00 -19.21
C HIS A 663 -35.32 -48.95 -19.42
N GLY A 664 -35.87 -47.78 -19.68
CA GLY A 664 -37.29 -47.58 -19.96
C GLY A 664 -37.72 -48.23 -21.28
N VAL A 665 -36.93 -48.03 -22.35
CA VAL A 665 -37.14 -48.67 -23.66
C VAL A 665 -37.02 -50.20 -23.54
N LYS A 666 -35.98 -50.70 -22.87
CA LYS A 666 -35.77 -52.15 -22.68
C LYS A 666 -36.89 -52.81 -21.88
N ARG A 667 -37.51 -52.10 -20.93
CA ARG A 667 -38.58 -52.63 -20.04
C ARG A 667 -40.01 -52.24 -20.47
N ARG A 668 -40.16 -51.46 -21.55
CA ARG A 668 -41.44 -50.89 -22.04
C ARG A 668 -42.28 -50.11 -20.99
N HIS A 669 -41.66 -49.64 -19.91
CA HIS A 669 -42.29 -48.85 -18.84
C HIS A 669 -41.33 -47.77 -18.35
N CYS A 670 -41.85 -46.63 -17.85
CA CYS A 670 -41.04 -45.55 -17.29
C CYS A 670 -40.18 -46.06 -16.13
N TYR A 671 -38.89 -45.74 -16.16
CA TYR A 671 -37.94 -46.06 -15.10
C TYR A 671 -37.71 -44.82 -14.22
N PRO A 672 -37.80 -44.91 -12.88
CA PRO A 672 -38.11 -46.10 -12.06
C PRO A 672 -39.61 -46.47 -12.02
N SER A 673 -39.93 -47.76 -11.97
CA SER A 673 -41.29 -48.28 -12.12
C SER A 673 -42.22 -48.14 -10.91
N SER A 674 -41.74 -47.63 -9.77
CA SER A 674 -42.53 -47.55 -8.53
C SER A 674 -43.01 -46.13 -8.26
N TRP A 675 -44.32 -45.88 -8.31
CA TRP A 675 -44.92 -44.57 -8.00
C TRP A 675 -44.58 -44.09 -6.57
N LYS A 676 -44.51 -45.01 -5.59
CA LYS A 676 -44.06 -44.68 -4.22
C LYS A 676 -42.65 -44.07 -4.20
N ARG A 677 -41.76 -44.51 -5.09
CA ARG A 677 -40.40 -43.96 -5.19
C ARG A 677 -40.40 -42.56 -5.79
N TRP A 678 -41.28 -42.30 -6.76
CA TRP A 678 -41.45 -40.97 -7.34
C TRP A 678 -41.94 -39.98 -6.29
N VAL A 679 -43.02 -40.31 -5.58
CA VAL A 679 -43.67 -39.39 -4.63
C VAL A 679 -42.85 -39.15 -3.35
N PHE A 680 -42.27 -40.20 -2.75
CA PHE A 680 -41.65 -40.06 -1.43
C PHE A 680 -40.13 -39.81 -1.45
N TYR A 681 -39.46 -39.97 -2.60
CA TYR A 681 -38.00 -39.86 -2.68
C TYR A 681 -37.54 -38.94 -3.82
N LEU A 682 -37.93 -39.23 -5.06
CA LEU A 682 -37.42 -38.48 -6.21
C LEU A 682 -38.00 -37.07 -6.31
N LEU A 683 -39.31 -36.90 -6.19
CA LEU A 683 -39.94 -35.58 -6.26
C LEU A 683 -39.42 -34.65 -5.13
N PRO A 684 -39.41 -35.05 -3.85
CA PRO A 684 -38.84 -34.23 -2.78
C PRO A 684 -37.36 -33.91 -2.98
N GLY A 685 -36.56 -34.88 -3.45
CA GLY A 685 -35.14 -34.65 -3.71
C GLY A 685 -34.89 -33.67 -4.87
N ILE A 686 -35.63 -33.81 -5.97
CA ILE A 686 -35.51 -32.94 -7.15
C ILE A 686 -36.01 -31.52 -6.82
N THR A 687 -37.11 -31.39 -6.08
CA THR A 687 -37.61 -30.06 -5.68
C THR A 687 -36.63 -29.34 -4.77
N LEU A 688 -36.05 -30.03 -3.78
CA LEU A 688 -35.00 -29.46 -2.93
C LEU A 688 -33.78 -29.01 -3.74
N ALA A 689 -33.31 -29.84 -4.68
CA ALA A 689 -32.18 -29.48 -5.56
C ALA A 689 -32.49 -28.27 -6.45
N PHE A 690 -33.71 -28.19 -7.00
CA PHE A 690 -34.13 -27.05 -7.83
C PHE A 690 -34.22 -25.75 -7.04
N ILE A 691 -34.77 -25.80 -5.82
CA ILE A 691 -34.82 -24.64 -4.91
C ILE A 691 -33.39 -24.22 -4.55
N ALA A 692 -32.50 -25.16 -4.25
CA ALA A 692 -31.10 -24.85 -3.94
C ALA A 692 -30.42 -24.07 -5.07
N ILE A 693 -30.53 -24.57 -6.31
CA ILE A 693 -29.97 -23.88 -7.49
C ILE A 693 -30.60 -22.50 -7.67
N SER A 694 -31.90 -22.35 -7.42
CA SER A 694 -32.60 -21.07 -7.55
C SER A 694 -32.14 -20.05 -6.51
N VAL A 695 -31.97 -20.45 -5.26
CA VAL A 695 -31.43 -19.59 -4.18
C VAL A 695 -30.02 -19.13 -4.54
N TYR A 696 -29.16 -20.06 -4.98
CA TYR A 696 -27.78 -19.76 -5.38
C TYR A 696 -27.71 -18.81 -6.58
N ALA A 697 -28.54 -19.03 -7.62
CA ALA A 697 -28.45 -18.26 -8.86
C ALA A 697 -29.09 -16.86 -8.77
N PHE A 698 -30.14 -16.68 -7.97
CA PHE A 698 -30.98 -15.47 -8.02
C PHE A 698 -31.05 -14.67 -6.72
N MET A 699 -30.75 -15.27 -5.56
CA MET A 699 -30.96 -14.62 -4.26
C MET A 699 -29.66 -14.24 -3.53
N GLU A 700 -28.53 -14.82 -3.90
CA GLU A 700 -27.24 -14.60 -3.21
C GLU A 700 -26.67 -13.21 -3.51
N THR A 701 -26.39 -12.44 -2.45
CA THR A 701 -25.72 -11.13 -2.48
C THR A 701 -24.64 -11.04 -1.40
N ASN A 702 -23.76 -10.03 -1.46
CA ASN A 702 -22.68 -9.86 -0.46
C ASN A 702 -23.21 -9.70 0.96
N GLU A 703 -24.38 -9.07 1.11
CA GLU A 703 -24.95 -8.77 2.43
C GLU A 703 -25.73 -9.95 3.02
N ASN A 704 -26.34 -10.78 2.18
CA ASN A 704 -27.15 -11.92 2.62
C ASN A 704 -26.46 -13.28 2.47
N TYR A 705 -25.21 -13.30 1.97
CA TYR A 705 -24.43 -14.49 1.64
C TYR A 705 -24.49 -15.57 2.73
N TYR A 706 -24.21 -15.20 3.98
CA TYR A 706 -24.16 -16.17 5.08
C TYR A 706 -25.53 -16.80 5.41
N TYR A 707 -26.65 -16.16 5.02
CA TYR A 707 -27.98 -16.78 5.12
C TYR A 707 -28.29 -17.65 3.90
N THR A 708 -28.16 -17.09 2.69
CA THR A 708 -28.55 -17.75 1.44
C THR A 708 -27.69 -18.97 1.16
N HIS A 709 -26.38 -18.88 1.41
CA HIS A 709 -25.44 -19.97 1.23
C HIS A 709 -25.63 -21.07 2.30
N SER A 710 -25.92 -20.70 3.55
CA SER A 710 -26.28 -21.69 4.59
C SER A 710 -27.55 -22.45 4.23
N ILE A 711 -28.57 -21.78 3.69
CA ILE A 711 -29.79 -22.43 3.19
C ILE A 711 -29.44 -23.38 2.03
N TRP A 712 -28.56 -22.96 1.13
CA TRP A 712 -28.07 -23.80 0.03
C TRP A 712 -27.45 -25.11 0.55
N HIS A 713 -26.56 -25.08 1.56
CA HIS A 713 -26.00 -26.29 2.17
C HIS A 713 -27.10 -27.25 2.66
N VAL A 714 -28.06 -26.72 3.41
CA VAL A 714 -29.16 -27.52 3.97
C VAL A 714 -29.98 -28.18 2.86
N LEU A 715 -30.32 -27.43 1.82
CA LEU A 715 -31.14 -27.93 0.70
C LEU A 715 -30.39 -28.97 -0.14
N VAL A 716 -29.11 -28.73 -0.45
CA VAL A 716 -28.30 -29.68 -1.23
C VAL A 716 -28.08 -30.97 -0.45
N ALA A 717 -27.62 -30.88 0.80
CA ALA A 717 -27.38 -32.07 1.63
C ALA A 717 -28.68 -32.85 1.89
N GLY A 718 -29.79 -32.14 2.13
CA GLY A 718 -31.12 -32.74 2.24
C GLY A 718 -31.55 -33.46 0.97
N SER A 719 -31.32 -32.87 -0.22
CA SER A 719 -31.66 -33.50 -1.49
C SER A 719 -30.94 -34.84 -1.70
N VAL A 720 -29.65 -34.92 -1.34
CA VAL A 720 -28.84 -36.14 -1.47
C VAL A 720 -29.42 -37.28 -0.64
N ALA A 721 -29.88 -37.02 0.58
CA ALA A 721 -30.47 -38.04 1.45
C ALA A 721 -31.71 -38.71 0.82
N PHE A 722 -32.53 -37.95 0.09
CA PHE A 722 -33.71 -38.48 -0.62
C PHE A 722 -33.36 -39.16 -1.96
N LEU A 723 -32.37 -38.63 -2.69
CA LEU A 723 -32.02 -39.08 -4.04
C LEU A 723 -31.26 -40.41 -4.07
N LEU A 724 -30.61 -40.80 -2.97
CA LEU A 724 -29.90 -42.07 -2.89
C LEU A 724 -30.83 -43.26 -3.24
N PRO A 725 -30.40 -44.20 -4.11
CA PRO A 725 -31.21 -45.36 -4.46
C PRO A 725 -31.34 -46.35 -3.29
N PRO A 726 -32.42 -47.14 -3.21
CA PRO A 726 -32.55 -48.21 -2.21
C PRO A 726 -31.47 -49.29 -2.41
N ARG A 727 -31.16 -50.00 -1.34
CA ARG A 727 -30.18 -51.10 -1.31
C ARG A 727 -30.58 -52.21 -2.29
N ASP A 728 -29.61 -52.77 -3.00
CA ASP A 728 -29.82 -53.98 -3.79
C ASP A 728 -30.12 -55.17 -2.86
N LYS A 729 -31.24 -55.87 -3.12
CA LYS A 729 -31.76 -56.98 -2.27
C LYS A 729 -30.79 -58.17 -2.09
N HIS A 730 -29.64 -58.19 -2.76
CA HIS A 730 -28.69 -59.31 -2.75
C HIS A 730 -27.46 -59.14 -1.85
N LYS A 731 -27.33 -58.06 -1.07
CA LYS A 731 -26.25 -57.94 -0.08
C LYS A 731 -26.80 -58.24 1.31
N LYS A 732 -26.33 -59.31 1.99
CA LYS A 732 -26.58 -59.55 3.43
C LYS A 732 -25.78 -58.53 4.28
N PRO A 733 -26.23 -58.16 5.50
CA PRO A 733 -25.67 -57.03 6.24
C PRO A 733 -24.21 -57.19 6.67
N TRP A 734 -23.75 -58.36 7.08
CA TRP A 734 -22.37 -58.58 7.50
C TRP A 734 -21.89 -59.98 7.06
N ALA A 735 -21.28 -60.08 5.89
CA ALA A 735 -20.62 -61.31 5.43
C ALA A 735 -19.09 -61.26 5.64
N TRP A 736 -18.62 -60.44 6.58
CA TRP A 736 -17.19 -60.33 6.90
C TRP A 736 -16.79 -61.19 8.12
N SER A 737 -17.73 -61.56 9.00
CA SER A 737 -17.45 -62.47 10.12
C SER A 737 -17.37 -63.95 9.75
N GLN A 738 -17.83 -64.35 8.55
CA GLN A 738 -17.82 -65.76 8.12
C GLN A 738 -16.61 -66.14 7.23
N LYS A 739 -15.68 -65.22 6.96
CA LYS A 739 -14.49 -65.49 6.13
C LYS A 739 -13.19 -65.71 6.91
N LEU A 740 -13.23 -65.69 8.25
CA LEU A 740 -12.06 -65.98 9.10
C LEU A 740 -11.95 -67.45 9.54
N THR A 741 -12.87 -68.32 9.12
CA THR A 741 -12.81 -69.77 9.34
C THR A 741 -12.97 -70.51 8.02
N CYS A 742 -11.85 -70.78 7.35
CA CYS A 742 -11.80 -71.68 6.20
C CYS A 742 -12.06 -73.13 6.63
N ARG A 743 -13.15 -73.73 6.15
CA ARG A 743 -13.12 -74.98 5.35
C ARG A 743 -14.50 -75.28 4.75
N TYR A 744 -14.45 -75.76 3.51
CA TYR A 744 -15.53 -76.16 2.61
C TYR A 744 -16.25 -75.09 1.78
N GLN A 745 -16.07 -75.27 0.48
CA GLN A 745 -16.57 -74.51 -0.65
C GLN A 745 -17.90 -75.11 -1.09
N ILE A 746 -18.97 -74.32 -1.07
CA ILE A 746 -20.19 -74.59 -1.83
C ILE A 746 -20.24 -73.53 -2.92
N CYS A 747 -19.99 -73.97 -4.15
CA CYS A 747 -20.17 -73.17 -5.36
C CYS A 747 -21.64 -72.76 -5.46
N GLN A 748 -21.93 -71.47 -5.31
CA GLN A 748 -23.21 -70.91 -5.72
C GLN A 748 -23.09 -70.57 -7.21
N ASN A 749 -23.97 -71.17 -8.00
CA ASN A 749 -23.94 -71.25 -9.45
C ASN A 749 -24.25 -69.88 -10.12
N ASP A 750 -23.23 -69.06 -10.41
CA ASP A 750 -23.33 -67.87 -11.27
C ASP A 750 -23.18 -68.27 -12.75
N ARG A 751 -24.12 -69.07 -13.25
CA ARG A 751 -24.15 -69.49 -14.66
C ARG A 751 -25.50 -69.16 -15.28
N GLU A 752 -25.65 -67.92 -15.75
CA GLU A 752 -26.55 -67.58 -16.84
C GLU A 752 -26.15 -66.25 -17.49
N GLU A 753 -26.27 -66.21 -18.82
CA GLU A 753 -25.89 -65.13 -19.77
C GLU A 753 -24.46 -65.16 -20.34
N LEU A 754 -24.14 -66.25 -21.05
CA LEU A 754 -23.15 -66.24 -22.13
C LEU A 754 -23.58 -67.14 -23.30
N TYR A 755 -24.77 -66.87 -23.87
CA TYR A 755 -25.20 -67.20 -25.24
C TYR A 755 -26.30 -66.17 -25.56
N ALA A 756 -26.32 -65.42 -26.66
CA ALA A 756 -26.00 -65.81 -28.02
C ALA A 756 -25.33 -64.68 -28.82
N VAL A 757 -24.43 -65.09 -29.73
CA VAL A 757 -24.06 -64.37 -30.94
C VAL A 757 -24.92 -64.96 -32.06
N THR A 758 -25.78 -64.12 -32.65
CA THR A 758 -26.06 -63.92 -34.08
C THR A 758 -27.02 -62.76 -34.20
#